data_AF-A0A946V8T7-F1
#
_entry.id   AF-A0A946V8T7-F1
#
_cell.length_a   1.000
_cell.length_b   1.000
_cell.length_c   1.000
_cell.angle_alpha   90.00
_cell.angle_beta   90.00
_cell.angle_gamma   90.00
#
_symmetry.space_group_name_H-M   'P 1'
#
loop_
_entity.id
_entity.type
_entity.pdbx_description
1 polymer ?
#
loop_
_entity_poly.entity_id
_entity_poly.type
_entity_poly.pdbx_seq_one_letter_code
_entity_poly.pdbx_strand_id
1 'polypeptide(L)'
;PATAIPADGAYESDIYDTTYIDGMSGENLMATLVAKDPPVGIPPGLKVLNDVMVEPSQPESCIMATAVGIECGSAFQTHKRYKVLMKPNMVDGAGEDSVDLVFNANNSGDAIEEYRVFQKINNWTDQRLVGFRLEVGYGVGTGFTNAFGSPIAANLSVEVDQYFTDPDKKTNFAHGLFGPIEGPNWSNTGEYTGGFFDDQSRAGYRIQEVNTGTYESIPDATTGGIFGKYEDVLPEDPASPAGVAGFAQFGDWLPTIFMPQGVFFDDDDNPNTDDVLMGWWGYNTACSTAGEVNTGDYCWMYGHANYYNWIDNLADPAALGFVKDTITGNYQPVSQATFDAWASDSRYYVDTVDDLANLNLNYVVNVGTVDASWPTWDIPTSAATFTIRVTPVLGANSTAAPGYIGTPHIPLVNVATVGTVDIRPSPEFVPGTDTLTMTVADADLNFDPNTVQTVDVVVDNVATNETEDPVTLTETGVNTGVFVGSLPTSTGVVGANNDGSMNAEPLEFVRVTYQDAAPAAFLTASTQAVAGFDGTVQFTDAVFPNGNILIQVDDLDLVAGTIDVNVVNQDTGETETVTLNQSPIAGQYVGGLASTDVAGSVDNDGTMSVAVGEVLVVTYTDAVAASGAVNVARTDQVTVTAAPVVGGGGGGGCTLAISGNSNVTLPGLLLMILGLGWLRHTRRRARS
;
A
#
# COMPACT_ATOMS: atom_id res chain seq x y z
N PRO A 1 -26.32 11.58 15.09
CA PRO A 1 -26.34 10.18 15.56
C PRO A 1 -25.41 9.35 14.67
N ALA A 2 -24.36 8.82 15.28
CA ALA A 2 -23.28 8.11 14.62
C ALA A 2 -23.77 6.87 13.87
N THR A 3 -23.41 6.78 12.59
CA THR A 3 -23.42 5.53 11.83
C THR A 3 -22.21 5.53 10.90
N ALA A 4 -21.21 4.76 11.36
CA ALA A 4 -20.11 4.15 10.61
C ALA A 4 -19.21 5.06 9.75
N ILE A 5 -18.09 5.46 10.35
CA ILE A 5 -16.81 5.59 9.64
C ILE A 5 -16.44 4.17 9.16
N PRO A 6 -16.10 3.94 7.88
CA PRO A 6 -15.67 2.63 7.40
C PRO A 6 -14.40 2.16 8.13
N ALA A 7 -14.26 0.85 8.30
CA ALA A 7 -13.18 0.22 9.06
C ALA A 7 -11.86 0.10 8.27
N ASP A 8 -11.70 0.84 7.18
CA ASP A 8 -10.67 0.61 6.16
C ASP A 8 -9.52 1.63 6.15
N GLY A 9 -9.34 2.47 7.17
CA GLY A 9 -8.15 3.33 7.25
C GLY A 9 -7.94 4.29 6.07
N ALA A 10 -8.95 4.46 5.19
CA ALA A 10 -8.94 5.41 4.11
C ALA A 10 -9.09 6.81 4.71
N TYR A 11 -8.10 7.65 4.47
CA TYR A 11 -8.10 9.00 4.99
C TYR A 11 -8.85 9.95 4.02
N GLU A 12 -10.04 10.39 4.42
CA GLU A 12 -10.94 11.22 3.60
C GLU A 12 -11.04 12.67 4.11
N SER A 13 -11.33 13.62 3.22
CA SER A 13 -11.64 15.01 3.59
C SER A 13 -12.92 15.47 2.90
N ASP A 14 -13.93 15.81 3.68
CA ASP A 14 -15.21 16.31 3.16
C ASP A 14 -15.12 17.77 2.71
N ILE A 15 -15.89 18.08 1.65
CA ILE A 15 -15.99 19.40 1.02
C ILE A 15 -17.46 19.82 1.09
N TYR A 16 -17.69 20.99 1.68
CA TYR A 16 -19.01 21.57 1.90
C TYR A 16 -19.24 22.78 1.00
N ASP A 17 -20.50 23.17 0.82
CA ASP A 17 -20.96 24.35 0.06
C ASP A 17 -20.57 25.70 0.71
N THR A 18 -20.09 25.66 1.95
CA THR A 18 -19.64 26.81 2.74
C THR A 18 -18.35 26.50 3.49
N THR A 19 -17.76 27.51 4.14
CA THR A 19 -16.69 27.30 5.09
C THR A 19 -17.19 26.45 6.26
N TYR A 20 -16.62 25.25 6.42
CA TYR A 20 -16.97 24.32 7.48
C TYR A 20 -16.60 24.88 8.86
N ILE A 21 -17.56 24.94 9.78
CA ILE A 21 -17.34 25.32 11.17
C ILE A 21 -18.04 24.30 12.07
N ASP A 22 -17.23 23.59 12.86
CA ASP A 22 -17.68 22.52 13.75
C ASP A 22 -18.90 22.95 14.60
N GLY A 23 -20.00 22.21 14.45
CA GLY A 23 -21.26 22.43 15.16
C GLY A 23 -22.22 23.45 14.52
N MET A 24 -21.95 23.97 13.32
CA MET A 24 -22.94 24.75 12.56
C MET A 24 -23.94 23.84 11.83
N SER A 25 -25.19 24.30 11.76
CA SER A 25 -26.26 23.62 11.04
C SER A 25 -26.48 24.27 9.67
N GLY A 26 -26.64 23.46 8.63
CA GLY A 26 -27.01 23.94 7.28
C GLY A 26 -25.89 23.84 6.23
N GLU A 27 -24.80 23.14 6.53
CA GLU A 27 -23.72 22.82 5.59
C GLU A 27 -24.14 21.60 4.75
N ASN A 28 -24.05 21.69 3.42
CA ASN A 28 -24.33 20.57 2.52
C ASN A 28 -23.03 19.93 2.08
N LEU A 29 -22.93 18.61 2.22
CA LEU A 29 -21.78 17.83 1.74
C LEU A 29 -21.83 17.76 0.21
N MET A 30 -20.86 18.38 -0.46
CA MET A 30 -20.80 18.47 -1.92
C MET A 30 -19.89 17.40 -2.52
N ALA A 31 -18.76 17.14 -1.88
CA ALA A 31 -17.83 16.10 -2.29
C ALA A 31 -17.02 15.55 -1.13
N THR A 32 -16.41 14.38 -1.34
CA THR A 32 -15.34 13.88 -0.48
C THR A 32 -14.06 13.78 -1.31
N LEU A 33 -12.97 14.31 -0.78
CA LEU A 33 -11.64 14.20 -1.37
C LEU A 33 -10.93 12.99 -0.78
N VAL A 34 -10.41 12.14 -1.66
CA VAL A 34 -9.63 10.96 -1.26
C VAL A 34 -8.29 10.90 -2.00
N ALA A 35 -7.27 10.42 -1.29
CA ALA A 35 -5.96 10.03 -1.81
C ALA A 35 -5.77 8.52 -1.64
N LYS A 36 -4.65 7.93 -2.14
CA LYS A 36 -4.41 6.49 -1.96
C LYS A 36 -4.18 6.16 -0.48
N ASP A 37 -4.56 4.95 -0.10
CA ASP A 37 -4.40 4.42 1.25
C ASP A 37 -2.93 4.39 1.71
N PRO A 38 -2.70 4.44 3.02
CA PRO A 38 -1.38 4.25 3.64
C PRO A 38 -0.57 3.06 3.10
N PRO A 39 0.76 3.17 3.02
CA PRO A 39 1.60 4.29 3.46
C PRO A 39 1.79 5.40 2.39
N VAL A 40 1.21 5.24 1.20
CA VAL A 40 1.53 6.09 0.04
C VAL A 40 0.91 7.48 0.17
N GLY A 41 -0.31 7.60 0.70
CA GLY A 41 -1.05 8.86 0.83
C GLY A 41 -1.10 9.47 2.23
N ILE A 42 -0.07 9.28 3.08
CA ILE A 42 -0.03 9.89 4.42
C ILE A 42 0.69 11.26 4.40
N PRO A 43 0.12 12.33 4.99
CA PRO A 43 -1.27 12.45 5.46
C PRO A 43 -2.22 12.56 4.25
N PRO A 44 -3.53 12.30 4.37
CA PRO A 44 -4.49 12.62 3.31
C PRO A 44 -4.48 14.10 2.94
N GLY A 45 -4.84 14.38 1.69
CA GLY A 45 -5.20 15.72 1.25
C GLY A 45 -4.46 16.18 0.01
N LEU A 46 -4.39 17.51 -0.10
CA LEU A 46 -3.78 18.20 -1.22
C LEU A 46 -2.48 18.86 -0.77
N LYS A 47 -1.46 18.79 -1.62
CA LYS A 47 -0.27 19.62 -1.51
C LYS A 47 -0.08 20.44 -2.79
N VAL A 48 0.50 21.61 -2.61
CA VAL A 48 1.00 22.45 -3.69
C VAL A 48 2.52 22.38 -3.65
N LEU A 49 3.13 22.03 -4.77
CA LEU A 49 4.58 22.07 -4.94
C LEU A 49 4.90 23.19 -5.92
N ASN A 50 5.85 24.04 -5.56
CA ASN A 50 6.44 25.03 -6.44
C ASN A 50 7.90 24.63 -6.66
N ASP A 51 8.39 24.72 -7.90
CA ASP A 51 9.82 24.62 -8.26
C ASP A 51 10.43 23.19 -8.18
N VAL A 52 10.03 22.30 -9.11
CA VAL A 52 10.67 20.98 -9.31
C VAL A 52 11.06 20.74 -10.77
N MET A 53 12.15 19.98 -10.97
CA MET A 53 12.66 19.58 -12.29
C MET A 53 11.64 18.73 -13.06
N VAL A 54 10.95 19.33 -14.04
CA VAL A 54 10.03 18.64 -14.95
C VAL A 54 10.62 18.54 -16.35
N GLU A 55 10.93 17.31 -16.78
CA GLU A 55 11.26 17.00 -18.17
C GLU A 55 10.24 15.97 -18.71
N PRO A 56 9.69 16.13 -19.93
CA PRO A 56 9.74 17.31 -20.81
C PRO A 56 8.49 18.21 -20.71
N SER A 57 8.72 19.52 -20.90
CA SER A 57 7.75 20.64 -21.08
C SER A 57 6.43 20.54 -20.30
N GLN A 58 6.49 20.64 -18.97
CA GLN A 58 5.31 20.77 -18.11
C GLN A 58 5.51 21.93 -17.12
N PRO A 59 4.43 22.47 -16.53
CA PRO A 59 4.55 23.46 -15.48
C PRO A 59 5.40 22.95 -14.31
N GLU A 60 6.29 23.81 -13.81
CA GLU A 60 7.20 23.53 -12.68
C GLU A 60 6.45 23.38 -11.36
N SER A 61 5.24 23.94 -11.28
CA SER A 61 4.37 23.90 -10.12
C SER A 61 3.16 22.99 -10.34
N CYS A 62 2.70 22.33 -9.28
CA CYS A 62 1.53 21.46 -9.36
C CYS A 62 0.69 21.40 -8.08
N ILE A 63 -0.59 21.12 -8.28
CA ILE A 63 -1.56 20.76 -7.23
C ILE A 63 -1.80 19.27 -7.34
N MET A 64 -1.47 18.53 -6.28
CA MET A 64 -1.47 17.06 -6.29
C MET A 64 -1.84 16.47 -4.94
N ALA A 65 -2.06 15.16 -4.92
CA ALA A 65 -2.21 14.41 -3.67
C ALA A 65 -0.93 14.51 -2.81
N THR A 66 -1.08 14.42 -1.50
CA THR A 66 -0.04 14.52 -0.45
C THR A 66 0.98 13.38 -0.40
N ALA A 67 1.08 12.55 -1.44
CA ALA A 67 1.93 11.37 -1.46
C ALA A 67 3.41 11.66 -1.10
N VAL A 68 3.97 10.86 -0.19
CA VAL A 68 5.34 11.07 0.35
C VAL A 68 6.39 10.76 -0.72
N GLY A 69 7.35 11.66 -0.90
CA GLY A 69 8.45 11.47 -1.85
C GLY A 69 8.05 11.56 -3.33
N ILE A 70 6.81 11.94 -3.63
CA ILE A 70 6.32 12.12 -5.01
C ILE A 70 6.30 13.61 -5.37
N GLU A 71 6.80 13.94 -6.55
CA GLU A 71 6.94 15.28 -7.13
C GLU A 71 6.10 15.43 -8.41
N CYS A 72 5.97 16.65 -8.93
CA CYS A 72 5.18 16.92 -10.14
C CYS A 72 5.64 16.07 -11.34
N GLY A 73 6.97 15.89 -11.49
CA GLY A 73 7.61 15.11 -12.55
C GLY A 73 7.72 13.60 -12.31
N SER A 74 7.27 13.07 -11.16
CA SER A 74 7.40 11.63 -10.88
C SER A 74 6.71 10.75 -11.92
N ALA A 75 7.16 9.51 -12.07
CA ALA A 75 6.69 8.60 -13.11
C ALA A 75 5.18 8.28 -13.04
N PHE A 76 4.68 7.57 -14.04
CA PHE A 76 3.32 7.02 -14.05
C PHE A 76 3.08 6.09 -12.84
N GLN A 77 1.82 5.89 -12.43
CA GLN A 77 1.43 5.08 -11.25
C GLN A 77 2.02 5.51 -9.90
N THR A 78 2.52 6.74 -9.78
CA THR A 78 3.00 7.31 -8.50
C THR A 78 1.90 7.95 -7.64
N HIS A 79 0.62 7.69 -7.96
CA HIS A 79 -0.54 8.17 -7.21
C HIS A 79 -0.60 9.71 -7.00
N LYS A 80 -0.11 10.48 -7.99
CA LYS A 80 -0.14 11.96 -7.96
C LYS A 80 -1.54 12.55 -7.93
N ARG A 81 -2.55 11.83 -8.41
CA ARG A 81 -3.90 12.34 -8.57
C ARG A 81 -4.73 12.17 -7.31
N TYR A 82 -5.32 13.25 -6.83
CA TYR A 82 -6.39 13.17 -5.85
C TYR A 82 -7.73 12.91 -6.56
N LYS A 83 -8.64 12.20 -5.89
CA LYS A 83 -9.98 11.91 -6.39
C LYS A 83 -11.00 12.81 -5.69
N VAL A 84 -11.97 13.31 -6.44
CA VAL A 84 -13.10 14.09 -5.92
C VAL A 84 -14.38 13.30 -6.16
N LEU A 85 -14.94 12.76 -5.08
CA LEU A 85 -16.17 11.98 -5.09
C LEU A 85 -17.38 12.93 -5.04
N MET A 86 -17.95 13.28 -6.18
CA MET A 86 -19.05 14.25 -6.28
C MET A 86 -20.35 13.63 -5.75
N LYS A 87 -20.90 14.15 -4.64
CA LYS A 87 -22.04 13.54 -3.91
C LYS A 87 -23.40 13.91 -4.52
N PRO A 88 -24.52 13.27 -4.11
CA PRO A 88 -25.85 13.52 -4.71
C PRO A 88 -26.36 14.96 -4.61
N ASN A 89 -25.93 15.73 -3.59
CA ASN A 89 -26.29 17.15 -3.45
C ASN A 89 -25.82 18.02 -4.63
N MET A 90 -24.91 17.51 -5.46
CA MET A 90 -24.36 18.21 -6.62
C MET A 90 -25.33 18.33 -7.79
N VAL A 91 -26.42 17.57 -7.76
CA VAL A 91 -27.35 17.42 -8.90
C VAL A 91 -28.82 17.45 -8.48
N ASP A 92 -29.11 17.54 -7.19
CA ASP A 92 -30.48 17.64 -6.67
C ASP A 92 -30.96 19.09 -6.47
N GLY A 93 -30.12 20.08 -6.80
CA GLY A 93 -30.43 21.50 -6.64
C GLY A 93 -30.23 22.02 -5.21
N ALA A 94 -29.60 21.24 -4.33
CA ALA A 94 -29.21 21.68 -2.99
C ALA A 94 -27.82 22.33 -3.00
N GLY A 95 -27.62 23.37 -2.19
CA GLY A 95 -26.28 23.86 -1.84
C GLY A 95 -25.35 24.24 -3.00
N GLU A 96 -25.89 24.75 -4.12
CA GLU A 96 -25.13 25.26 -5.27
C GLU A 96 -24.32 24.25 -6.10
N ASP A 97 -24.86 23.06 -6.38
CA ASP A 97 -24.55 22.15 -7.51
C ASP A 97 -23.08 22.15 -8.04
N SER A 98 -22.08 22.29 -7.17
CA SER A 98 -20.68 22.47 -7.55
C SER A 98 -19.72 22.12 -6.41
N VAL A 99 -18.54 21.60 -6.78
CA VAL A 99 -17.44 21.35 -5.86
C VAL A 99 -16.47 22.50 -5.96
N ASP A 100 -16.29 23.21 -4.86
CA ASP A 100 -15.36 24.33 -4.75
C ASP A 100 -14.14 23.97 -3.92
N LEU A 101 -12.98 23.94 -4.58
CA LEU A 101 -11.69 23.74 -3.94
C LEU A 101 -11.01 25.10 -3.79
N VAL A 102 -10.87 25.57 -2.56
CA VAL A 102 -10.28 26.88 -2.24
C VAL A 102 -8.80 26.74 -1.93
N PHE A 103 -7.97 27.52 -2.63
CA PHE A 103 -6.51 27.53 -2.48
C PHE A 103 -6.04 28.92 -2.08
N ASN A 104 -4.97 28.98 -1.30
CA ASN A 104 -4.23 30.23 -1.13
C ASN A 104 -3.60 30.62 -2.48
N ALA A 105 -3.88 31.84 -2.92
CA ALA A 105 -3.24 32.43 -4.09
C ALA A 105 -1.83 32.87 -3.68
N ASN A 106 -0.83 32.31 -4.35
CA ASN A 106 0.55 32.73 -4.24
C ASN A 106 1.10 32.92 -5.66
N ASN A 107 1.98 33.90 -5.82
CA ASN A 107 2.82 34.05 -6.99
C ASN A 107 4.24 34.27 -6.49
N SER A 108 5.14 33.35 -6.86
CA SER A 108 6.53 33.26 -6.42
C SER A 108 7.42 34.43 -6.89
N GLY A 109 6.86 35.41 -7.59
CA GLY A 109 7.56 36.59 -8.12
C GLY A 109 7.60 36.65 -9.65
N ASP A 110 6.90 35.74 -10.32
CA ASP A 110 6.81 35.65 -11.78
C ASP A 110 5.66 36.49 -12.35
N ALA A 111 5.67 36.68 -13.68
CA ALA A 111 4.56 37.35 -14.34
C ALA A 111 3.27 36.52 -14.26
N ILE A 112 3.39 35.19 -14.41
CA ILE A 112 2.33 34.18 -14.26
C ILE A 112 3.01 32.90 -13.74
N GLU A 113 2.46 32.34 -12.67
CA GLU A 113 2.80 31.01 -12.14
C GLU A 113 1.78 29.98 -12.69
N GLU A 114 2.26 28.87 -13.23
CA GLU A 114 1.43 27.84 -13.85
C GLU A 114 1.36 26.59 -12.96
N TYR A 115 0.15 26.21 -12.55
CA TYR A 115 -0.08 25.04 -11.70
C TYR A 115 -0.72 23.92 -12.50
N ARG A 116 0.02 22.84 -12.76
CA ARG A 116 -0.59 21.61 -13.27
C ARG A 116 -1.46 20.96 -12.19
N VAL A 117 -2.70 20.63 -12.51
CA VAL A 117 -3.59 19.97 -11.54
C VAL A 117 -3.70 18.48 -11.81
N PHE A 118 -3.31 17.67 -10.82
CA PHE A 118 -3.44 16.22 -10.84
C PHE A 118 -4.74 15.81 -10.17
N GLN A 119 -5.85 15.83 -10.91
CA GLN A 119 -7.19 15.51 -10.39
C GLN A 119 -7.81 14.30 -11.13
N LYS A 120 -8.65 13.56 -10.41
CA LYS A 120 -9.76 12.75 -10.94
C LYS A 120 -11.08 13.24 -10.33
N ILE A 121 -12.15 13.18 -11.11
CA ILE A 121 -13.51 13.35 -10.59
C ILE A 121 -14.26 12.02 -10.71
N ASN A 122 -15.07 11.70 -9.72
CA ASN A 122 -15.80 10.44 -9.64
C ASN A 122 -17.30 10.74 -9.56
N ASN A 123 -18.10 10.00 -10.31
CA ASN A 123 -19.55 10.17 -10.30
C ASN A 123 -20.19 9.42 -9.12
N TRP A 124 -20.28 10.08 -7.97
CA TRP A 124 -21.00 9.62 -6.77
C TRP A 124 -22.34 10.34 -6.60
N THR A 125 -22.89 10.87 -7.70
CA THR A 125 -24.07 11.74 -7.66
C THR A 125 -25.39 10.96 -7.63
N ASP A 126 -25.32 9.63 -7.68
CA ASP A 126 -26.45 8.71 -7.88
C ASP A 126 -27.22 8.95 -9.19
N GLN A 127 -26.66 9.75 -10.09
CA GLN A 127 -27.28 10.17 -11.35
C GLN A 127 -26.29 10.03 -12.50
N ARG A 128 -26.79 9.75 -13.70
CA ARG A 128 -25.98 9.77 -14.93
C ARG A 128 -25.65 11.20 -15.33
N LEU A 129 -24.40 11.40 -15.76
CA LEU A 129 -23.88 12.69 -16.18
C LEU A 129 -23.58 12.69 -17.69
N VAL A 130 -23.90 13.79 -18.37
CA VAL A 130 -23.50 14.05 -19.77
C VAL A 130 -22.23 14.89 -19.86
N GLY A 131 -21.62 15.18 -18.71
CA GLY A 131 -20.32 15.82 -18.61
C GLY A 131 -20.20 16.74 -17.40
N PHE A 132 -19.41 17.79 -17.53
CA PHE A 132 -19.05 18.68 -16.44
C PHE A 132 -18.58 20.04 -16.98
N ARG A 133 -18.55 21.04 -16.09
CA ARG A 133 -17.96 22.36 -16.28
C ARG A 133 -16.82 22.57 -15.29
N LEU A 134 -15.75 23.20 -15.76
CA LEU A 134 -14.56 23.57 -15.01
C LEU A 134 -14.37 25.08 -15.07
N GLU A 135 -14.23 25.70 -13.90
CA GLU A 135 -14.08 27.15 -13.75
C GLU A 135 -13.00 27.48 -12.71
N VAL A 136 -12.41 28.66 -12.83
CA VAL A 136 -11.60 29.28 -11.78
C VAL A 136 -12.16 30.64 -11.41
N GLY A 137 -12.07 31.00 -10.14
CA GLY A 137 -12.69 32.22 -9.62
C GLY A 137 -12.37 32.46 -8.15
N TYR A 138 -13.31 33.08 -7.45
CA TYR A 138 -13.22 33.32 -6.01
C TYR A 138 -14.60 33.24 -5.37
N GLY A 139 -14.62 32.94 -4.07
CA GLY A 139 -15.85 32.60 -3.34
C GLY A 139 -16.20 31.11 -3.49
N VAL A 140 -17.29 30.71 -2.85
CA VAL A 140 -17.84 29.36 -2.89
C VAL A 140 -19.35 29.44 -3.04
N GLY A 141 -19.99 28.36 -3.49
CA GLY A 141 -21.43 28.28 -3.64
C GLY A 141 -22.02 29.38 -4.55
N THR A 142 -23.04 30.11 -4.09
CA THR A 142 -23.71 31.24 -4.77
C THR A 142 -22.85 32.49 -4.70
N GLY A 143 -21.93 32.54 -3.72
CA GLY A 143 -20.87 33.53 -3.65
C GLY A 143 -19.82 33.35 -4.76
N PHE A 144 -19.88 32.21 -5.46
CA PHE A 144 -19.26 31.90 -6.74
C PHE A 144 -19.10 33.10 -7.67
N THR A 145 -17.91 33.70 -7.80
CA THR A 145 -17.61 34.63 -8.89
C THR A 145 -16.50 34.10 -9.78
N ASN A 146 -16.83 33.81 -11.04
CA ASN A 146 -15.87 33.39 -12.06
C ASN A 146 -14.82 34.49 -12.27
N ALA A 147 -13.56 34.11 -12.47
CA ALA A 147 -12.46 35.03 -12.75
C ALA A 147 -12.74 35.86 -14.01
N PHE A 148 -13.33 35.24 -15.02
CA PHE A 148 -13.75 35.91 -16.24
C PHE A 148 -14.83 36.96 -15.98
N GLY A 149 -14.67 38.12 -16.62
CA GLY A 149 -15.56 39.26 -16.42
C GLY A 149 -15.41 39.94 -15.04
N SER A 150 -14.49 39.47 -14.21
CA SER A 150 -14.12 40.07 -12.93
C SER A 150 -12.79 40.84 -13.02
N PRO A 151 -12.43 41.64 -12.00
CA PRO A 151 -11.15 42.35 -11.96
C PRO A 151 -9.90 41.46 -12.03
N ILE A 152 -10.00 40.15 -11.75
CA ILE A 152 -8.85 39.23 -11.76
C ILE A 152 -8.69 38.42 -13.05
N ALA A 153 -9.51 38.65 -14.09
CA ALA A 153 -9.47 37.87 -15.33
C ALA A 153 -8.08 37.82 -16.00
N ALA A 154 -7.24 38.84 -15.81
CA ALA A 154 -5.88 38.88 -16.34
C ALA A 154 -4.84 38.12 -15.48
N ASN A 155 -5.20 37.78 -14.24
CA ASN A 155 -4.32 37.17 -13.24
C ASN A 155 -4.82 35.79 -12.77
N LEU A 156 -5.96 35.30 -13.26
CA LEU A 156 -6.46 33.98 -12.94
C LEU A 156 -7.18 33.39 -14.14
N SER A 157 -6.68 32.25 -14.63
CA SER A 157 -7.29 31.52 -15.75
C SER A 157 -7.03 30.02 -15.62
N VAL A 158 -7.83 29.24 -16.35
CA VAL A 158 -7.61 27.81 -16.54
C VAL A 158 -7.24 27.59 -18.00
N GLU A 159 -6.27 26.72 -18.25
CA GLU A 159 -5.78 26.38 -19.58
C GLU A 159 -5.75 24.86 -19.75
N VAL A 160 -6.36 24.38 -20.83
CA VAL A 160 -6.43 22.95 -21.15
C VAL A 160 -5.58 22.61 -22.37
N ASP A 161 -5.39 23.54 -23.30
CA ASP A 161 -4.83 23.21 -24.61
C ASP A 161 -3.30 23.36 -24.68
N GLN A 162 -2.72 24.08 -23.74
CA GLN A 162 -1.30 24.46 -23.75
C GLN A 162 -0.34 23.26 -23.73
N TYR A 163 -0.63 22.25 -22.90
CA TYR A 163 0.22 21.07 -22.72
C TYR A 163 -0.44 19.75 -23.15
N PHE A 164 -1.73 19.80 -23.51
CA PHE A 164 -2.55 18.63 -23.85
C PHE A 164 -3.09 18.78 -25.27
N THR A 165 -2.18 18.72 -26.25
CA THR A 165 -2.49 18.92 -27.68
C THR A 165 -3.38 17.83 -28.28
N ASP A 166 -3.35 16.65 -27.68
CA ASP A 166 -4.26 15.55 -28.02
C ASP A 166 -5.59 15.71 -27.25
N PRO A 167 -6.71 15.97 -27.95
CA PRO A 167 -8.01 16.12 -27.31
C PRO A 167 -8.49 14.85 -26.58
N ASP A 168 -8.01 13.65 -26.94
CA ASP A 168 -8.34 12.39 -26.26
C ASP A 168 -7.67 12.27 -24.89
N LYS A 169 -6.66 13.10 -24.62
CA LYS A 169 -5.88 13.07 -23.38
C LYS A 169 -6.27 14.11 -22.36
N LYS A 170 -7.15 15.05 -22.71
CA LYS A 170 -7.59 16.13 -21.81
C LYS A 170 -8.45 15.59 -20.68
N THR A 171 -9.48 14.83 -21.03
CA THR A 171 -10.35 14.16 -20.06
C THR A 171 -10.61 12.74 -20.54
N ASN A 172 -10.32 11.76 -19.69
CA ASN A 172 -10.43 10.37 -20.10
C ASN A 172 -10.75 9.44 -18.94
N PHE A 173 -11.49 8.38 -19.27
CA PHE A 173 -11.71 7.26 -18.37
C PHE A 173 -10.43 6.47 -18.14
N ALA A 174 -10.49 5.54 -17.18
CA ALA A 174 -9.37 4.73 -16.78
C ALA A 174 -8.64 4.08 -17.97
N HIS A 175 -7.31 4.07 -17.86
CA HIS A 175 -6.46 3.29 -18.74
C HIS A 175 -6.72 1.80 -18.48
N GLY A 176 -6.69 0.95 -19.51
CA GLY A 176 -6.98 -0.48 -19.38
C GLY A 176 -8.44 -0.85 -19.66
N LEU A 177 -9.39 0.08 -19.54
CA LEU A 177 -10.78 -0.14 -19.97
C LEU A 177 -11.03 0.26 -21.43
N PHE A 178 -10.46 1.38 -21.88
CA PHE A 178 -10.68 1.92 -23.23
C PHE A 178 -9.39 2.43 -23.87
N GLY A 179 -9.14 1.98 -25.11
CA GLY A 179 -8.11 2.44 -26.01
C GLY A 179 -6.72 1.85 -25.75
N PRO A 180 -5.76 2.13 -26.65
CA PRO A 180 -4.39 1.64 -26.52
C PRO A 180 -3.64 2.27 -25.32
N ILE A 181 -2.72 1.55 -24.68
CA ILE A 181 -1.68 2.13 -23.80
C ILE A 181 -0.64 2.84 -24.68
N GLU A 182 -0.25 4.05 -24.29
CA GLU A 182 0.74 4.85 -25.00
C GLU A 182 2.11 4.93 -24.28
N GLY A 183 3.20 4.87 -25.04
CA GLY A 183 4.55 5.23 -24.59
C GLY A 183 4.77 6.76 -24.55
N PRO A 184 5.81 7.31 -23.87
CA PRO A 184 7.07 6.68 -23.44
C PRO A 184 7.21 6.40 -21.92
N ASN A 185 6.18 6.63 -21.10
CA ASN A 185 6.24 6.26 -19.67
C ASN A 185 6.18 4.73 -19.44
N TRP A 186 5.90 3.97 -20.50
CA TRP A 186 6.06 2.52 -20.57
C TRP A 186 7.30 2.20 -21.40
N SER A 187 8.48 2.41 -20.84
CA SER A 187 9.74 2.09 -21.51
C SER A 187 10.03 0.59 -21.42
N ASN A 188 9.21 -0.24 -22.08
CA ASN A 188 9.67 -1.49 -22.67
C ASN A 188 8.60 -2.10 -23.59
N THR A 189 9.10 -2.55 -24.75
CA THR A 189 8.49 -3.42 -25.77
C THR A 189 7.28 -2.85 -26.53
N GLY A 190 7.47 -2.64 -27.84
CA GLY A 190 6.43 -2.26 -28.79
C GLY A 190 5.43 -3.37 -29.09
N GLU A 191 4.67 -3.83 -28.10
CA GLU A 191 3.58 -4.79 -28.26
C GLU A 191 2.26 -4.19 -27.78
N TYR A 192 1.24 -4.40 -28.60
CA TYR A 192 -0.14 -3.88 -28.60
C TYR A 192 -0.83 -3.87 -27.22
N THR A 193 -1.70 -2.89 -26.92
CA THR A 193 -2.19 -2.65 -25.55
C THR A 193 -3.66 -2.20 -25.50
N GLY A 194 -4.59 -3.01 -26.01
CA GLY A 194 -6.01 -2.65 -26.05
C GLY A 194 -6.71 -2.62 -24.69
N GLY A 195 -7.74 -1.79 -24.53
CA GLY A 195 -8.60 -1.79 -23.34
C GLY A 195 -9.61 -2.95 -23.32
N PHE A 196 -10.11 -3.30 -22.14
CA PHE A 196 -11.06 -4.38 -21.89
C PHE A 196 -12.37 -4.20 -22.67
N PHE A 197 -12.94 -2.99 -22.67
CA PHE A 197 -14.18 -2.68 -23.38
C PHE A 197 -13.95 -2.18 -24.80
N ASP A 198 -12.82 -1.52 -25.08
CA ASP A 198 -12.45 -1.13 -26.45
C ASP A 198 -10.93 -1.13 -26.61
N ASP A 199 -10.43 -1.78 -27.65
CA ASP A 199 -9.00 -1.94 -27.91
C ASP A 199 -8.41 -0.83 -28.77
N GLN A 200 -9.26 0.00 -29.37
CA GLN A 200 -8.86 0.97 -30.40
C GLN A 200 -9.00 2.43 -29.96
N SER A 201 -10.00 2.76 -29.17
CA SER A 201 -10.33 4.16 -28.87
C SER A 201 -10.33 4.43 -27.38
N ARG A 202 -9.65 5.51 -26.98
CA ARG A 202 -9.84 6.10 -25.66
C ARG A 202 -11.30 6.53 -25.50
N ALA A 203 -11.76 6.60 -24.27
CA ALA A 203 -13.05 7.19 -23.95
C ALA A 203 -12.93 8.37 -22.99
N GLY A 204 -13.82 9.36 -23.11
CA GLY A 204 -13.85 10.54 -22.25
C GLY A 204 -14.71 11.67 -22.82
N TYR A 205 -14.53 12.88 -22.29
CA TYR A 205 -15.21 14.07 -22.79
C TYR A 205 -14.30 14.97 -23.62
N ARG A 206 -14.84 15.49 -24.71
CA ARG A 206 -14.29 16.69 -25.33
C ARG A 206 -14.64 17.86 -24.43
N ILE A 207 -13.68 18.73 -24.18
CA ILE A 207 -13.93 19.98 -23.47
C ILE A 207 -13.51 21.16 -24.34
N GLN A 208 -14.29 22.22 -24.27
CA GLN A 208 -14.04 23.46 -25.00
C GLN A 208 -14.28 24.65 -24.08
N GLU A 209 -13.48 25.69 -24.28
CA GLU A 209 -13.74 26.99 -23.70
C GLU A 209 -14.95 27.65 -24.38
N VAL A 210 -16.04 27.85 -23.63
CA VAL A 210 -17.31 28.41 -24.15
C VAL A 210 -17.50 29.88 -23.85
N ASN A 211 -16.91 30.35 -22.76
CA ASN A 211 -16.76 31.75 -22.37
C ASN A 211 -15.35 31.83 -21.81
N THR A 212 -14.51 32.77 -22.28
CA THR A 212 -13.08 32.84 -21.90
C THR A 212 -12.91 32.55 -20.40
N GLY A 213 -12.15 31.53 -19.98
CA GLY A 213 -12.02 31.10 -18.57
C GLY A 213 -13.05 30.08 -18.05
N THR A 214 -13.94 29.56 -18.90
CA THR A 214 -14.93 28.50 -18.58
C THR A 214 -14.82 27.37 -19.59
N TYR A 215 -14.46 26.17 -19.11
CA TYR A 215 -14.38 24.97 -19.94
C TYR A 215 -15.56 24.06 -19.65
N GLU A 216 -16.27 23.66 -20.70
CA GLU A 216 -17.43 22.77 -20.61
C GLU A 216 -17.20 21.54 -21.46
N SER A 217 -17.72 20.40 -20.99
CA SER A 217 -17.90 19.22 -21.82
C SER A 217 -18.83 19.55 -22.99
N ILE A 218 -18.36 19.25 -24.20
CA ILE A 218 -19.16 19.36 -25.41
C ILE A 218 -19.43 17.96 -25.97
N PRO A 219 -20.60 17.74 -26.59
CA PRO A 219 -20.87 16.52 -27.34
C PRO A 219 -19.76 16.26 -28.36
N ASP A 220 -19.26 15.03 -28.42
CA ASP A 220 -18.31 14.65 -29.46
C ASP A 220 -18.99 14.67 -30.83
N ALA A 221 -18.29 15.22 -31.83
CA ALA A 221 -18.86 15.44 -33.15
C ALA A 221 -19.17 14.14 -33.93
N THR A 222 -18.62 13.01 -33.49
CA THR A 222 -18.78 11.70 -34.14
C THR A 222 -19.85 10.88 -33.45
N THR A 223 -19.80 10.83 -32.12
CA THR A 223 -20.65 9.98 -31.27
C THR A 223 -21.89 10.72 -30.77
N GLY A 224 -21.81 12.04 -30.62
CA GLY A 224 -22.90 12.87 -30.10
C GLY A 224 -22.91 12.99 -28.58
N GLY A 225 -21.91 12.41 -27.90
CA GLY A 225 -21.79 12.37 -26.44
C GLY A 225 -20.34 12.12 -26.01
N ILE A 226 -20.10 11.03 -25.31
CA ILE A 226 -18.78 10.61 -24.84
C ILE A 226 -18.00 10.06 -26.03
N PHE A 227 -16.81 10.59 -26.32
CA PHE A 227 -16.00 10.04 -27.42
C PHE A 227 -15.53 8.62 -27.08
N GLY A 228 -15.24 7.82 -28.11
CA GLY A 228 -14.88 6.42 -27.93
C GLY A 228 -16.10 5.52 -27.82
N LYS A 229 -15.94 4.35 -27.19
CA LYS A 229 -16.97 3.31 -27.13
C LYS A 229 -17.77 3.23 -25.84
N TYR A 230 -17.49 4.10 -24.86
CA TYR A 230 -18.12 4.05 -23.54
C TYR A 230 -19.65 4.03 -23.64
N GLU A 231 -20.27 4.96 -24.35
CA GLU A 231 -21.73 5.06 -24.44
C GLU A 231 -22.39 3.90 -25.22
N ASP A 232 -21.59 3.15 -25.98
CA ASP A 232 -22.00 2.14 -26.96
C ASP A 232 -21.50 0.72 -26.62
N VAL A 233 -21.11 0.47 -25.36
CA VAL A 233 -20.68 -0.88 -24.92
C VAL A 233 -21.91 -1.79 -24.88
N LEU A 234 -22.11 -2.55 -25.97
CA LEU A 234 -23.19 -3.51 -26.20
C LEU A 234 -24.62 -2.93 -26.06
N PRO A 235 -25.62 -3.53 -26.75
CA PRO A 235 -27.01 -3.22 -26.47
C PRO A 235 -27.38 -3.48 -25.00
N GLU A 236 -28.24 -2.64 -24.42
CA GLU A 236 -28.87 -2.83 -23.12
C GLU A 236 -30.11 -3.75 -23.24
N ASP A 237 -30.60 -4.29 -22.12
CA ASP A 237 -31.89 -4.97 -22.08
C ASP A 237 -32.99 -3.98 -22.50
N PRO A 238 -33.70 -4.22 -23.61
CA PRO A 238 -34.74 -3.31 -24.07
C PRO A 238 -35.92 -3.16 -23.09
N ALA A 239 -36.04 -4.06 -22.10
CA ALA A 239 -37.05 -3.98 -21.04
C ALA A 239 -36.57 -3.22 -19.80
N SER A 240 -35.26 -2.97 -19.63
CA SER A 240 -34.73 -2.25 -18.47
C SER A 240 -35.04 -0.75 -18.56
N PRO A 241 -35.03 -0.01 -17.43
CA PRO A 241 -35.21 1.44 -17.46
C PRO A 241 -34.21 2.15 -18.40
N ALA A 242 -32.94 1.71 -18.40
CA ALA A 242 -31.92 2.23 -19.31
C ALA A 242 -32.21 1.90 -20.78
N GLY A 243 -32.64 0.68 -21.10
CA GLY A 243 -32.99 0.30 -22.47
C GLY A 243 -34.20 1.06 -23.00
N VAL A 244 -35.21 1.30 -22.16
CA VAL A 244 -36.37 2.15 -22.51
C VAL A 244 -35.96 3.61 -22.73
N ALA A 245 -34.95 4.10 -21.99
CA ALA A 245 -34.35 5.41 -22.19
C ALA A 245 -33.45 5.48 -23.44
N GLY A 246 -33.20 4.35 -24.10
CA GLY A 246 -32.40 4.27 -25.33
C GLY A 246 -30.90 4.19 -25.08
N PHE A 247 -30.47 3.91 -23.85
CA PHE A 247 -29.06 3.71 -23.54
C PHE A 247 -28.57 2.33 -24.00
N ALA A 248 -27.29 2.25 -24.35
CA ALA A 248 -26.53 1.00 -24.31
C ALA A 248 -26.23 0.66 -22.83
N GLN A 249 -25.45 -0.39 -22.55
CA GLN A 249 -25.28 -0.82 -21.15
C GLN A 249 -24.67 0.26 -20.25
N PHE A 250 -23.75 1.07 -20.79
CA PHE A 250 -23.22 2.21 -20.06
C PHE A 250 -23.94 3.50 -20.41
N GLY A 251 -24.07 3.90 -21.68
CA GLY A 251 -24.72 5.18 -22.05
C GLY A 251 -24.00 6.40 -21.46
N ASP A 252 -24.77 7.38 -20.96
CA ASP A 252 -24.22 8.54 -20.22
C ASP A 252 -23.37 8.08 -19.03
N TRP A 253 -22.42 8.92 -18.59
CA TRP A 253 -21.43 8.57 -17.56
C TRP A 253 -22.09 8.00 -16.29
N LEU A 254 -21.79 6.74 -16.00
CA LEU A 254 -22.42 5.96 -14.93
C LEU A 254 -22.07 6.51 -13.54
N PRO A 255 -23.05 6.63 -12.62
CA PRO A 255 -22.78 6.79 -11.20
C PRO A 255 -22.34 5.47 -10.57
N THR A 256 -21.68 5.55 -9.41
CA THR A 256 -21.20 4.37 -8.66
C THR A 256 -22.26 3.33 -8.34
N ILE A 257 -23.51 3.75 -8.16
CA ILE A 257 -24.63 2.83 -7.92
C ILE A 257 -25.05 1.99 -9.14
N PHE A 258 -24.59 2.35 -10.35
CA PHE A 258 -24.92 1.67 -11.61
C PHE A 258 -23.74 0.93 -12.24
N MET A 259 -22.67 0.74 -11.47
CA MET A 259 -21.47 0.09 -11.97
C MET A 259 -21.69 -1.42 -12.11
N PRO A 260 -21.25 -2.02 -13.21
CA PRO A 260 -21.28 -3.47 -13.34
C PRO A 260 -20.29 -4.11 -12.37
N GLN A 261 -20.58 -5.36 -12.02
CA GLN A 261 -19.64 -6.22 -11.31
C GLN A 261 -18.63 -6.80 -12.32
N GLY A 262 -17.39 -6.95 -11.87
CA GLY A 262 -16.27 -7.55 -12.58
C GLY A 262 -15.75 -8.78 -11.84
N VAL A 263 -15.19 -9.74 -12.57
CA VAL A 263 -14.29 -10.74 -12.00
C VAL A 263 -12.88 -10.22 -12.19
N PHE A 264 -12.13 -10.08 -11.12
CA PHE A 264 -10.75 -9.63 -11.11
C PHE A 264 -9.82 -10.82 -10.85
N PHE A 265 -8.57 -10.71 -11.30
CA PHE A 265 -7.50 -11.64 -11.03
C PHE A 265 -6.30 -10.88 -10.45
N ASP A 266 -5.97 -11.19 -9.20
CA ASP A 266 -4.79 -10.71 -8.49
C ASP A 266 -3.60 -11.60 -8.88
N ASP A 267 -2.69 -11.07 -9.69
CA ASP A 267 -1.59 -11.83 -10.26
C ASP A 267 -0.36 -11.94 -9.36
N ASP A 268 -0.25 -11.07 -8.36
CA ASP A 268 0.92 -10.98 -7.48
C ASP A 268 0.62 -10.96 -5.97
N ASP A 269 -0.63 -11.24 -5.57
CA ASP A 269 -1.14 -11.24 -4.18
C ASP A 269 -0.78 -9.92 -3.46
N ASN A 270 -0.70 -8.83 -4.21
CA ASN A 270 -0.18 -7.56 -3.73
C ASN A 270 -1.30 -6.50 -3.80
N PRO A 271 -1.81 -6.03 -2.65
CA PRO A 271 -2.91 -5.07 -2.63
C PRO A 271 -2.54 -3.68 -3.18
N ASN A 272 -1.30 -3.46 -3.63
CA ASN A 272 -0.83 -2.19 -4.16
C ASN A 272 -0.81 -2.11 -5.69
N THR A 273 -0.90 -3.26 -6.37
CA THR A 273 -0.98 -3.41 -7.83
C THR A 273 -2.45 -3.39 -8.28
N ASP A 274 -2.68 -3.07 -9.55
CA ASP A 274 -4.04 -3.02 -10.10
C ASP A 274 -4.39 -4.40 -10.66
N ASP A 275 -5.49 -4.99 -10.21
CA ASP A 275 -5.88 -6.34 -10.62
C ASP A 275 -6.41 -6.39 -12.06
N VAL A 276 -6.26 -7.55 -12.68
CA VAL A 276 -6.64 -7.76 -14.08
C VAL A 276 -8.14 -8.05 -14.17
N LEU A 277 -8.89 -7.22 -14.90
CA LEU A 277 -10.31 -7.46 -15.17
C LEU A 277 -10.48 -8.64 -16.15
N MET A 278 -11.04 -9.74 -15.66
CA MET A 278 -11.19 -11.00 -16.38
C MET A 278 -12.55 -11.16 -17.04
N GLY A 279 -13.61 -10.64 -16.43
CA GLY A 279 -14.95 -10.69 -16.95
C GLY A 279 -15.84 -9.65 -16.30
N TRP A 280 -17.04 -9.42 -16.84
CA TRP A 280 -18.01 -8.50 -16.28
C TRP A 280 -19.43 -9.04 -16.40
N TRP A 281 -20.30 -8.64 -15.47
CA TRP A 281 -21.71 -9.01 -15.47
C TRP A 281 -22.51 -8.01 -16.28
N GLY A 282 -23.20 -8.49 -17.32
CA GLY A 282 -23.98 -7.63 -18.21
C GLY A 282 -25.02 -8.39 -19.03
N TYR A 283 -25.75 -7.65 -19.85
CA TYR A 283 -26.78 -8.16 -20.75
C TYR A 283 -26.20 -8.57 -22.10
N ASN A 284 -26.59 -9.74 -22.61
CA ASN A 284 -26.38 -10.12 -24.00
C ASN A 284 -27.35 -11.23 -24.38
N THR A 285 -28.02 -11.11 -25.52
CA THR A 285 -28.91 -12.17 -26.02
C THR A 285 -28.25 -13.54 -26.19
N ALA A 286 -26.91 -13.58 -26.35
CA ALA A 286 -26.15 -14.84 -26.36
C ALA A 286 -26.15 -15.56 -25.00
N CYS A 287 -26.32 -14.82 -23.89
CA CYS A 287 -26.37 -15.36 -22.53
C CYS A 287 -27.54 -16.33 -22.34
N SER A 288 -28.67 -16.17 -23.04
CA SER A 288 -29.82 -17.10 -22.94
C SER A 288 -29.48 -18.58 -23.19
N THR A 289 -28.32 -18.85 -23.80
CA THR A 289 -27.85 -20.19 -24.15
C THR A 289 -26.57 -20.61 -23.41
N ALA A 290 -26.07 -19.80 -22.46
CA ALA A 290 -24.73 -19.94 -21.88
C ALA A 290 -24.59 -20.99 -20.74
N GLY A 291 -25.67 -21.52 -20.17
CA GLY A 291 -25.63 -22.60 -19.17
C GLY A 291 -26.17 -22.20 -17.81
N GLU A 292 -25.46 -22.54 -16.71
CA GLU A 292 -25.85 -22.18 -15.34
C GLU A 292 -25.13 -20.91 -14.83
N VAL A 293 -24.16 -20.38 -15.59
CA VAL A 293 -23.45 -19.10 -15.36
C VAL A 293 -24.24 -17.85 -15.81
N ASN A 294 -25.53 -17.99 -16.10
CA ASN A 294 -26.39 -16.90 -16.57
C ASN A 294 -27.77 -16.90 -15.90
N THR A 295 -28.39 -15.72 -15.83
CA THR A 295 -29.76 -15.50 -15.36
C THR A 295 -30.55 -14.87 -16.51
N GLY A 296 -31.22 -15.70 -17.32
CA GLY A 296 -31.88 -15.23 -18.54
C GLY A 296 -30.86 -14.72 -19.56
N ASP A 297 -31.03 -13.49 -20.03
CA ASP A 297 -30.11 -12.82 -20.97
C ASP A 297 -28.94 -12.09 -20.27
N TYR A 298 -28.71 -12.33 -18.96
CA TYR A 298 -27.58 -11.77 -18.22
C TYR A 298 -26.56 -12.85 -17.88
N CYS A 299 -25.28 -12.58 -18.09
CA CYS A 299 -24.20 -13.53 -17.79
C CYS A 299 -22.87 -12.82 -17.51
N TRP A 300 -21.91 -13.58 -16.96
CA TRP A 300 -20.51 -13.19 -16.98
C TRP A 300 -19.99 -13.25 -18.41
N MET A 301 -19.36 -12.16 -18.86
CA MET A 301 -18.84 -12.02 -20.22
C MET A 301 -17.39 -11.59 -20.21
N TYR A 302 -16.64 -12.06 -21.20
CA TYR A 302 -15.33 -11.52 -21.51
C TYR A 302 -15.43 -10.09 -22.07
N GLY A 303 -14.31 -9.38 -22.07
CA GLY A 303 -14.15 -8.12 -22.79
C GLY A 303 -13.85 -8.32 -24.29
N HIS A 304 -13.05 -7.44 -24.85
CA HIS A 304 -12.57 -7.49 -26.22
C HIS A 304 -11.56 -8.64 -26.41
N ALA A 305 -11.65 -9.41 -27.51
CA ALA A 305 -10.79 -10.59 -27.69
C ALA A 305 -9.29 -10.26 -27.73
N ASN A 306 -8.92 -9.09 -28.28
CA ASN A 306 -7.53 -8.65 -28.37
C ASN A 306 -6.91 -8.29 -27.01
N TYR A 307 -7.72 -7.96 -26.00
CA TYR A 307 -7.26 -7.76 -24.63
C TYR A 307 -6.57 -9.03 -24.13
N TYR A 308 -7.24 -10.18 -24.22
CA TYR A 308 -6.70 -11.46 -23.78
C TYR A 308 -5.59 -12.01 -24.68
N ASN A 309 -5.61 -11.72 -25.98
CA ASN A 309 -4.49 -12.06 -26.86
C ASN A 309 -3.22 -11.30 -26.47
N TRP A 310 -3.35 -10.05 -26.04
CA TRP A 310 -2.20 -9.29 -25.55
C TRP A 310 -1.65 -9.88 -24.26
N ILE A 311 -2.53 -10.15 -23.27
CA ILE A 311 -2.12 -10.73 -21.99
C ILE A 311 -1.32 -12.03 -22.21
N ASP A 312 -1.79 -12.92 -23.10
CA ASP A 312 -1.09 -14.18 -23.44
C ASP A 312 0.32 -14.00 -24.05
N ASN A 313 0.59 -12.86 -24.69
CA ASN A 313 1.82 -12.61 -25.44
C ASN A 313 2.86 -11.81 -24.66
N LEU A 314 2.62 -11.49 -23.38
CA LEU A 314 3.61 -10.85 -22.52
C LEU A 314 4.88 -11.73 -22.44
N ALA A 315 6.06 -11.09 -22.47
CA ALA A 315 7.36 -11.72 -22.75
C ALA A 315 7.90 -12.72 -21.70
N ASP A 316 7.06 -13.20 -20.78
CA ASP A 316 7.36 -14.28 -19.86
C ASP A 316 6.36 -15.45 -20.04
N PRO A 317 6.80 -16.61 -20.57
CA PRO A 317 5.94 -17.75 -20.89
C PRO A 317 5.25 -18.47 -19.70
N ALA A 318 5.36 -17.93 -18.47
CA ALA A 318 4.69 -18.41 -17.24
C ALA A 318 3.78 -17.36 -16.57
N ALA A 319 3.65 -16.15 -17.12
CA ALA A 319 3.57 -14.94 -16.30
C ALA A 319 2.23 -14.46 -15.75
N LEU A 320 1.12 -15.18 -15.87
CA LEU A 320 -0.08 -14.89 -15.05
C LEU A 320 -0.86 -16.16 -14.69
N GLY A 321 -0.87 -17.16 -15.58
CA GLY A 321 -1.50 -18.45 -15.30
C GLY A 321 -3.02 -18.40 -15.16
N PHE A 322 -3.66 -17.34 -15.66
CA PHE A 322 -5.11 -17.17 -15.56
C PHE A 322 -5.87 -18.19 -16.45
N VAL A 323 -7.09 -18.52 -16.06
CA VAL A 323 -7.96 -19.47 -16.77
C VAL A 323 -8.89 -18.68 -17.70
N LYS A 324 -9.02 -19.12 -18.95
CA LYS A 324 -9.98 -18.55 -19.90
C LYS A 324 -10.52 -19.60 -20.88
N ASP A 325 -11.65 -19.29 -21.48
CA ASP A 325 -12.16 -20.00 -22.65
C ASP A 325 -11.31 -19.74 -23.90
N THR A 326 -11.59 -20.52 -24.95
CA THR A 326 -11.17 -20.15 -26.30
C THR A 326 -12.05 -19.00 -26.82
N ILE A 327 -11.52 -17.78 -26.73
CA ILE A 327 -12.22 -16.57 -27.16
C ILE A 327 -12.11 -16.43 -28.69
N THR A 328 -13.25 -16.44 -29.39
CA THR A 328 -13.33 -16.32 -30.86
C THR A 328 -13.96 -15.02 -31.36
N GLY A 329 -14.40 -14.18 -30.43
CA GLY A 329 -15.01 -12.88 -30.69
C GLY A 329 -15.13 -12.06 -29.41
N ASN A 330 -15.59 -10.82 -29.54
CA ASN A 330 -15.76 -9.92 -28.40
C ASN A 330 -16.99 -10.28 -27.58
N TYR A 331 -16.94 -9.98 -26.28
CA TYR A 331 -18.06 -10.09 -25.36
C TYR A 331 -18.80 -11.43 -25.39
N GLN A 332 -18.03 -12.52 -25.47
CA GLN A 332 -18.57 -13.87 -25.39
C GLN A 332 -18.92 -14.20 -23.93
N PRO A 333 -20.02 -14.96 -23.69
CA PRO A 333 -20.28 -15.53 -22.38
C PRO A 333 -19.10 -16.37 -21.89
N VAL A 334 -18.80 -16.28 -20.61
CA VAL A 334 -17.86 -17.18 -19.92
C VAL A 334 -18.52 -18.55 -19.81
N SER A 335 -17.78 -19.64 -20.03
CA SER A 335 -18.28 -21.01 -19.88
C SER A 335 -18.32 -21.43 -18.42
N GLN A 336 -19.17 -22.41 -18.11
CA GLN A 336 -19.23 -23.00 -16.77
C GLN A 336 -17.86 -23.51 -16.30
N ALA A 337 -17.10 -24.18 -17.18
CA ALA A 337 -15.82 -24.77 -16.81
C ALA A 337 -14.79 -23.72 -16.42
N THR A 338 -14.77 -22.57 -17.09
CA THR A 338 -13.89 -21.47 -16.70
C THR A 338 -14.38 -20.78 -15.44
N PHE A 339 -15.69 -20.55 -15.31
CA PHE A 339 -16.26 -19.94 -14.11
C PHE A 339 -15.98 -20.78 -12.86
N ASP A 340 -16.14 -22.11 -12.92
CA ASP A 340 -15.81 -23.03 -11.84
C ASP A 340 -14.31 -22.99 -11.50
N ALA A 341 -13.45 -22.82 -12.51
CA ALA A 341 -12.01 -22.73 -12.31
C ALA A 341 -11.59 -21.42 -11.64
N TRP A 342 -12.19 -20.29 -12.04
CA TRP A 342 -12.04 -19.02 -11.33
C TRP A 342 -12.50 -19.15 -9.88
N ALA A 343 -13.66 -19.78 -9.69
CA ALA A 343 -14.21 -19.94 -8.36
C ALA A 343 -13.29 -20.79 -7.46
N SER A 344 -12.58 -21.78 -8.00
CA SER A 344 -11.63 -22.62 -7.25
C SER A 344 -10.26 -21.99 -6.96
N ASP A 345 -10.02 -20.74 -7.35
CA ASP A 345 -8.72 -20.06 -7.24
C ASP A 345 -8.91 -18.73 -6.51
N SER A 346 -8.33 -18.62 -5.31
CA SER A 346 -8.51 -17.47 -4.42
C SER A 346 -8.00 -16.15 -4.98
N ARG A 347 -7.18 -16.19 -6.03
CA ARG A 347 -6.73 -15.00 -6.76
C ARG A 347 -7.82 -14.36 -7.60
N TYR A 348 -8.94 -15.06 -7.82
CA TYR A 348 -10.11 -14.48 -8.45
C TYR A 348 -11.12 -14.02 -7.41
N TYR A 349 -11.62 -12.81 -7.61
CA TYR A 349 -12.67 -12.27 -6.77
C TYR A 349 -13.63 -11.42 -7.60
N VAL A 350 -14.79 -11.11 -7.03
CA VAL A 350 -15.80 -10.26 -7.64
C VAL A 350 -15.83 -8.91 -6.92
N ASP A 351 -15.74 -7.83 -7.68
CA ASP A 351 -15.95 -6.47 -7.17
C ASP A 351 -16.55 -5.58 -8.27
N THR A 352 -16.94 -4.35 -7.93
CA THR A 352 -17.38 -3.34 -8.88
C THR A 352 -16.23 -2.90 -9.80
N VAL A 353 -16.54 -2.65 -11.08
CA VAL A 353 -15.59 -2.04 -12.02
C VAL A 353 -15.56 -0.52 -11.82
N ASP A 354 -15.12 -0.07 -10.64
CA ASP A 354 -15.22 1.31 -10.11
C ASP A 354 -14.59 2.39 -11.04
N ASP A 355 -13.65 1.97 -11.88
CA ASP A 355 -13.02 2.78 -12.90
C ASP A 355 -13.96 3.35 -13.97
N LEU A 356 -15.14 2.75 -14.19
CA LEU A 356 -16.16 3.31 -15.09
C LEU A 356 -16.79 4.61 -14.56
N ALA A 357 -16.67 4.89 -13.26
CA ALA A 357 -17.13 6.12 -12.63
C ALA A 357 -16.01 7.16 -12.51
N ASN A 358 -14.78 6.84 -12.94
CA ASN A 358 -13.58 7.63 -12.71
C ASN A 358 -13.16 8.39 -13.98
N LEU A 359 -13.16 9.73 -13.95
CA LEU A 359 -12.71 10.57 -15.06
C LEU A 359 -11.44 11.34 -14.66
N ASN A 360 -10.36 11.13 -15.41
CA ASN A 360 -9.13 11.91 -15.26
C ASN A 360 -9.31 13.30 -15.86
N LEU A 361 -8.80 14.33 -15.20
CA LEU A 361 -8.73 15.69 -15.71
C LEU A 361 -7.28 16.15 -15.88
N ASN A 362 -6.98 16.76 -17.02
CA ASN A 362 -5.69 17.36 -17.34
C ASN A 362 -5.87 18.82 -17.74
N TYR A 363 -5.45 19.72 -16.85
CA TYR A 363 -5.52 21.16 -17.04
C TYR A 363 -4.46 21.87 -16.19
N VAL A 364 -4.26 23.15 -16.47
CA VAL A 364 -3.37 24.07 -15.79
C VAL A 364 -4.17 25.24 -15.24
N VAL A 365 -3.81 25.72 -14.06
CA VAL A 365 -4.32 26.97 -13.50
C VAL A 365 -3.20 27.99 -13.49
N ASN A 366 -3.45 29.14 -14.11
CA ASN A 366 -2.50 30.23 -14.21
C ASN A 366 -2.82 31.28 -13.14
N VAL A 367 -1.83 31.63 -12.31
CA VAL A 367 -1.94 32.63 -11.25
C VAL A 367 -0.94 33.75 -11.52
N GLY A 368 -1.46 34.91 -11.90
CA GLY A 368 -0.71 36.15 -12.14
C GLY A 368 -0.42 36.92 -10.86
N THR A 369 -0.39 38.26 -10.94
CA THR A 369 -0.02 39.09 -9.79
C THR A 369 -1.04 38.98 -8.65
N VAL A 370 -0.56 38.62 -7.45
CA VAL A 370 -1.37 38.56 -6.22
C VAL A 370 -0.99 39.74 -5.32
N ASP A 371 -1.88 40.74 -5.22
CA ASP A 371 -1.68 41.94 -4.42
C ASP A 371 -2.98 42.44 -3.79
N ALA A 372 -2.96 43.63 -3.17
CA ALA A 372 -4.10 44.24 -2.51
C ALA A 372 -5.32 44.53 -3.42
N SER A 373 -5.19 44.37 -4.74
CA SER A 373 -6.31 44.44 -5.69
C SER A 373 -7.05 43.12 -5.87
N TRP A 374 -6.50 42.00 -5.36
CA TRP A 374 -7.14 40.70 -5.42
C TRP A 374 -8.42 40.69 -4.55
N PRO A 375 -9.58 40.21 -5.05
CA PRO A 375 -10.88 40.32 -4.38
C PRO A 375 -10.94 39.71 -2.97
N THR A 376 -10.17 38.66 -2.73
CA THR A 376 -10.07 37.94 -1.45
C THR A 376 -8.84 38.34 -0.63
N TRP A 377 -8.17 39.45 -0.99
CA TRP A 377 -6.99 39.91 -0.27
C TRP A 377 -7.30 40.28 1.18
N ASP A 378 -6.62 39.61 2.09
CA ASP A 378 -6.66 39.88 3.52
C ASP A 378 -5.45 40.73 3.93
N ILE A 379 -5.71 42.01 4.25
CA ILE A 379 -4.66 43.00 4.59
C ILE A 379 -3.77 42.56 5.77
N PRO A 380 -4.33 42.07 6.91
CA PRO A 380 -3.54 41.62 8.05
C PRO A 380 -2.55 40.50 7.72
N THR A 381 -2.96 39.51 6.92
CA THR A 381 -2.11 38.35 6.59
C THR A 381 -1.33 38.51 5.29
N SER A 382 -1.69 39.51 4.47
CA SER A 382 -1.18 39.68 3.10
C SER A 382 -1.35 38.42 2.24
N ALA A 383 -2.48 37.73 2.42
CA ALA A 383 -2.84 36.51 1.71
C ALA A 383 -4.10 36.74 0.88
N ALA A 384 -4.27 35.99 -0.21
CA ALA A 384 -5.51 35.94 -0.96
C ALA A 384 -5.83 34.49 -1.31
N THR A 385 -7.03 34.24 -1.84
CA THR A 385 -7.49 32.91 -2.22
C THR A 385 -8.09 32.90 -3.62
N PHE A 386 -8.05 31.74 -4.27
CA PHE A 386 -8.83 31.45 -5.47
C PHE A 386 -9.53 30.10 -5.33
N THR A 387 -10.54 29.88 -6.15
CA THR A 387 -11.36 28.67 -6.14
C THR A 387 -11.26 27.97 -7.49
N ILE A 388 -11.00 26.67 -7.47
CA ILE A 388 -11.25 25.77 -8.61
C ILE A 388 -12.63 25.17 -8.41
N ARG A 389 -13.51 25.35 -9.41
CA ARG A 389 -14.88 24.87 -9.38
C ARG A 389 -15.12 23.78 -10.41
N VAL A 390 -15.72 22.67 -9.99
CA VAL A 390 -16.24 21.62 -10.87
C VAL A 390 -17.75 21.50 -10.70
N THR A 391 -18.51 21.59 -11.78
CA THR A 391 -19.97 21.46 -11.79
C THR A 391 -20.36 20.29 -12.72
N PRO A 392 -20.97 19.21 -12.22
CA PRO A 392 -21.46 18.13 -13.07
C PRO A 392 -22.65 18.59 -13.91
N VAL A 393 -22.85 17.96 -15.07
CA VAL A 393 -23.99 18.24 -15.95
C VAL A 393 -24.86 17.00 -16.05
N LEU A 394 -26.10 17.11 -15.57
CA LEU A 394 -27.08 16.02 -15.59
C LEU A 394 -27.53 15.66 -17.01
N GLY A 395 -27.61 14.36 -17.27
CA GLY A 395 -28.22 13.82 -18.48
C GLY A 395 -29.75 13.79 -18.44
N ALA A 396 -30.35 13.64 -19.61
CA ALA A 396 -31.76 13.25 -19.69
C ALA A 396 -31.90 11.79 -19.23
N ASN A 397 -32.96 11.46 -18.48
CA ASN A 397 -33.14 10.11 -17.91
C ASN A 397 -32.01 9.68 -16.95
N SER A 398 -31.47 10.61 -16.17
CA SER A 398 -30.32 10.40 -15.29
C SER A 398 -30.47 9.28 -14.25
N THR A 399 -31.71 8.90 -13.90
CA THR A 399 -32.02 7.80 -12.98
C THR A 399 -32.25 6.44 -13.66
N ALA A 400 -32.09 6.34 -14.98
CA ALA A 400 -32.40 5.12 -15.71
C ALA A 400 -31.36 4.03 -15.43
N ALA A 401 -31.72 3.12 -14.53
CA ALA A 401 -30.86 2.02 -14.10
C ALA A 401 -30.64 0.99 -15.23
N PRO A 402 -29.39 0.52 -15.44
CA PRO A 402 -29.09 -0.63 -16.27
C PRO A 402 -29.80 -1.90 -15.77
N GLY A 403 -30.14 -2.82 -16.67
CA GLY A 403 -30.86 -4.04 -16.31
C GLY A 403 -30.03 -5.01 -15.45
N TYR A 404 -28.70 -4.97 -15.57
CA TYR A 404 -27.80 -5.79 -14.76
C TYR A 404 -27.80 -5.40 -13.28
N ILE A 405 -28.21 -4.18 -12.93
CA ILE A 405 -28.35 -3.75 -11.52
C ILE A 405 -29.53 -4.45 -10.84
N GLY A 406 -30.61 -4.69 -11.58
CA GLY A 406 -31.80 -5.40 -11.08
C GLY A 406 -31.69 -6.92 -11.14
N THR A 407 -30.63 -7.46 -11.74
CA THR A 407 -30.46 -8.89 -11.99
C THR A 407 -29.21 -9.39 -11.25
N PRO A 408 -29.37 -10.10 -10.12
CA PRO A 408 -28.24 -10.60 -9.35
C PRO A 408 -27.28 -11.42 -10.21
N HIS A 409 -25.99 -11.11 -10.11
CA HIS A 409 -24.94 -11.94 -10.69
C HIS A 409 -24.84 -13.26 -9.91
N ILE A 410 -24.29 -14.28 -10.57
CA ILE A 410 -23.94 -15.52 -9.91
C ILE A 410 -22.59 -15.29 -9.20
N PRO A 411 -22.48 -15.48 -7.88
CA PRO A 411 -21.24 -15.28 -7.16
C PRO A 411 -20.21 -16.34 -7.56
N LEU A 412 -18.92 -16.00 -7.50
CA LEU A 412 -17.85 -17.01 -7.49
C LEU A 412 -17.96 -17.77 -6.18
N VAL A 413 -18.37 -19.05 -6.23
CA VAL A 413 -18.48 -19.91 -5.05
C VAL A 413 -17.23 -20.76 -4.95
N ASN A 414 -16.41 -20.53 -3.94
CA ASN A 414 -15.15 -21.26 -3.78
C ASN A 414 -15.41 -22.77 -3.76
N VAL A 415 -14.81 -23.50 -4.70
CA VAL A 415 -14.89 -24.96 -4.69
C VAL A 415 -13.97 -25.41 -3.58
N ALA A 416 -14.51 -26.07 -2.57
CA ALA A 416 -13.73 -26.43 -1.39
C ALA A 416 -12.37 -27.05 -1.72
N THR A 417 -11.31 -26.47 -1.14
CA THR A 417 -9.89 -26.74 -1.42
C THR A 417 -9.20 -27.34 -0.21
N VAL A 418 -8.22 -28.23 -0.39
CA VAL A 418 -7.46 -28.72 0.77
C VAL A 418 -6.61 -27.59 1.35
N GLY A 419 -6.80 -27.25 2.62
CA GLY A 419 -6.00 -26.25 3.32
C GLY A 419 -4.52 -26.63 3.49
N THR A 420 -3.76 -25.75 4.15
CA THR A 420 -2.34 -25.98 4.49
C THR A 420 -2.08 -25.66 5.95
N VAL A 421 -1.03 -26.23 6.53
CA VAL A 421 -0.58 -25.95 7.90
C VAL A 421 0.94 -25.81 7.95
N ASP A 422 1.43 -24.79 8.66
CA ASP A 422 2.85 -24.52 8.93
C ASP A 422 3.07 -24.28 10.42
N ILE A 423 4.30 -24.50 10.88
CA ILE A 423 4.76 -24.16 12.23
C ILE A 423 6.15 -23.53 12.15
N ARG A 424 6.33 -22.38 12.79
CA ARG A 424 7.59 -21.63 12.80
C ARG A 424 8.04 -21.32 14.23
N PRO A 425 9.35 -21.18 14.49
CA PRO A 425 10.47 -21.38 13.55
C PRO A 425 10.61 -22.83 13.07
N SER A 426 11.05 -23.02 11.83
CA SER A 426 11.26 -24.33 11.19
C SER A 426 12.49 -24.25 10.27
N PRO A 427 13.35 -25.29 10.21
CA PRO A 427 13.15 -26.63 10.77
C PRO A 427 13.43 -26.77 12.27
N GLU A 428 13.99 -25.74 12.91
CA GLU A 428 14.48 -25.78 14.29
C GLU A 428 13.97 -24.57 15.09
N PHE A 429 13.82 -24.73 16.41
CA PHE A 429 13.50 -23.67 17.38
C PHE A 429 14.25 -23.89 18.70
N VAL A 430 14.46 -22.83 19.48
CA VAL A 430 15.10 -22.86 20.81
C VAL A 430 14.02 -22.75 21.91
N PRO A 431 13.78 -23.81 22.71
CA PRO A 431 12.78 -23.76 23.77
C PRO A 431 13.10 -22.71 24.84
N GLY A 432 12.07 -21.99 25.31
CA GLY A 432 12.20 -20.96 26.35
C GLY A 432 12.56 -19.56 25.82
N THR A 433 13.02 -19.45 24.56
CA THR A 433 13.22 -18.17 23.87
C THR A 433 12.24 -18.01 22.71
N ASP A 434 12.09 -19.05 21.88
CA ASP A 434 11.20 -19.01 20.72
C ASP A 434 9.74 -19.25 21.11
N THR A 435 8.85 -18.50 20.47
CA THR A 435 7.41 -18.76 20.49
C THR A 435 7.04 -19.44 19.19
N LEU A 436 6.36 -20.59 19.27
CA LEU A 436 5.88 -21.28 18.08
C LEU A 436 4.73 -20.50 17.48
N THR A 437 4.82 -20.19 16.20
CA THR A 437 3.74 -19.58 15.42
C THR A 437 3.20 -20.63 14.48
N MET A 438 1.90 -20.93 14.59
CA MET A 438 1.22 -21.83 13.66
C MET A 438 0.43 -20.99 12.66
N THR A 439 0.47 -21.40 11.41
CA THR A 439 -0.31 -20.79 10.32
C THR A 439 -1.14 -21.87 9.64
N VAL A 440 -2.44 -21.62 9.50
CA VAL A 440 -3.33 -22.40 8.64
C VAL A 440 -3.78 -21.48 7.50
N ALA A 441 -3.61 -21.90 6.25
CA ALA A 441 -4.22 -21.20 5.13
C ALA A 441 -5.25 -22.12 4.50
N ASP A 442 -6.52 -21.74 4.60
CA ASP A 442 -7.66 -22.53 4.17
C ASP A 442 -8.82 -21.59 3.80
N ALA A 443 -9.12 -21.54 2.50
CA ALA A 443 -10.13 -20.64 1.97
C ALA A 443 -11.57 -21.06 2.33
N ASP A 444 -11.77 -22.32 2.74
CA ASP A 444 -13.07 -22.84 3.16
C ASP A 444 -13.50 -22.33 4.52
N LEU A 445 -12.55 -21.93 5.36
CA LEU A 445 -12.83 -21.42 6.70
C LEU A 445 -13.25 -19.95 6.71
N ASN A 446 -13.14 -19.27 5.57
CA ASN A 446 -13.53 -17.88 5.37
C ASN A 446 -15.01 -17.77 4.95
N PHE A 447 -15.91 -18.24 5.82
CA PHE A 447 -17.36 -18.26 5.60
C PHE A 447 -18.06 -16.89 5.57
N ASP A 448 -17.51 -15.84 6.20
CA ASP A 448 -18.07 -14.48 6.16
C ASP A 448 -16.98 -13.44 5.87
N PRO A 449 -16.94 -12.91 4.64
CA PRO A 449 -15.90 -11.99 4.19
C PRO A 449 -15.95 -10.61 4.86
N ASN A 450 -16.87 -10.38 5.82
CA ASN A 450 -16.96 -9.13 6.58
C ASN A 450 -16.54 -9.28 8.05
N THR A 451 -16.17 -10.49 8.48
CA THR A 451 -15.76 -10.75 9.86
C THR A 451 -14.46 -11.54 9.91
N VAL A 452 -13.62 -11.27 10.91
CA VAL A 452 -12.45 -12.11 11.23
C VAL A 452 -12.93 -13.42 11.82
N GLN A 453 -12.42 -14.54 11.31
CA GLN A 453 -12.83 -15.88 11.75
C GLN A 453 -11.73 -16.60 12.54
N THR A 454 -12.04 -17.77 13.12
CA THR A 454 -11.11 -18.55 13.95
C THR A 454 -11.15 -20.03 13.62
N VAL A 455 -10.03 -20.71 13.81
CA VAL A 455 -9.89 -22.18 13.67
C VAL A 455 -9.06 -22.75 14.81
N ASP A 456 -9.37 -23.98 15.22
CA ASP A 456 -8.62 -24.69 16.25
C ASP A 456 -7.66 -25.72 15.65
N VAL A 457 -6.45 -25.81 16.20
CA VAL A 457 -5.46 -26.85 15.88
C VAL A 457 -5.01 -27.59 17.14
N VAL A 458 -4.39 -28.75 16.97
CA VAL A 458 -3.78 -29.53 18.07
C VAL A 458 -2.27 -29.46 17.97
N VAL A 459 -1.58 -29.15 19.08
CA VAL A 459 -0.12 -29.14 19.13
C VAL A 459 0.39 -30.15 20.16
N ASP A 460 1.34 -31.01 19.78
CA ASP A 460 1.88 -32.05 20.65
C ASP A 460 3.42 -32.16 20.58
N ASN A 461 4.06 -32.43 21.72
CA ASN A 461 5.44 -32.91 21.74
C ASN A 461 5.43 -34.44 21.53
N VAL A 462 5.99 -34.87 20.40
CA VAL A 462 5.89 -36.25 19.93
C VAL A 462 6.62 -37.25 20.84
N ALA A 463 7.64 -36.80 21.58
CA ALA A 463 8.41 -37.65 22.48
C ALA A 463 7.73 -37.83 23.84
N THR A 464 7.17 -36.74 24.38
CA THR A 464 6.66 -36.67 25.75
C THR A 464 5.14 -36.95 25.82
N ASN A 465 4.42 -36.75 24.71
CA ASN A 465 2.95 -36.74 24.60
C ASN A 465 2.28 -35.63 25.44
N GLU A 466 3.02 -34.56 25.74
CA GLU A 466 2.41 -33.29 26.13
C GLU A 466 1.56 -32.76 24.96
N THR A 467 0.41 -32.16 25.26
CA THR A 467 -0.56 -31.75 24.23
C THR A 467 -1.32 -30.50 24.64
N GLU A 468 -1.44 -29.57 23.70
CA GLU A 468 -2.30 -28.39 23.74
C GLU A 468 -3.43 -28.56 22.70
N ASP A 469 -4.66 -28.73 23.19
CA ASP A 469 -5.87 -29.00 22.40
C ASP A 469 -7.11 -28.33 23.07
N PRO A 470 -7.68 -27.27 22.47
CA PRO A 470 -7.28 -26.62 21.23
C PRO A 470 -6.25 -25.50 21.42
N VAL A 471 -5.46 -25.23 20.38
CA VAL A 471 -4.81 -23.93 20.17
C VAL A 471 -5.58 -23.16 19.11
N THR A 472 -6.19 -22.04 19.48
CA THR A 472 -7.03 -21.23 18.57
C THR A 472 -6.18 -20.28 17.74
N LEU A 473 -6.34 -20.35 16.42
CA LEU A 473 -5.76 -19.45 15.43
C LEU A 473 -6.82 -18.45 14.97
N THR A 474 -6.40 -17.21 14.75
CA THR A 474 -7.28 -16.11 14.31
C THR A 474 -6.87 -15.68 12.91
N GLU A 475 -7.86 -15.41 12.06
CA GLU A 475 -7.64 -14.90 10.72
C GLU A 475 -6.83 -13.58 10.76
N THR A 476 -5.86 -13.44 9.85
CA THR A 476 -4.91 -12.32 9.84
C THR A 476 -5.54 -10.99 9.45
N GLY A 477 -6.72 -11.04 8.85
CA GLY A 477 -7.54 -9.90 8.46
C GLY A 477 -8.93 -10.39 8.10
N VAL A 478 -9.82 -9.46 7.75
CA VAL A 478 -11.11 -9.85 7.21
C VAL A 478 -10.88 -10.47 5.83
N ASN A 479 -11.50 -11.60 5.53
CA ASN A 479 -11.49 -12.22 4.21
C ASN A 479 -10.10 -12.68 3.72
N THR A 480 -9.16 -13.01 4.61
CA THR A 480 -7.81 -13.45 4.19
C THR A 480 -7.70 -14.96 4.02
N GLY A 481 -8.55 -15.76 4.68
CA GLY A 481 -8.44 -17.22 4.69
C GLY A 481 -7.13 -17.74 5.31
N VAL A 482 -6.36 -16.88 5.98
CA VAL A 482 -5.08 -17.22 6.63
C VAL A 482 -5.21 -16.97 8.12
N PHE A 483 -5.01 -18.01 8.92
CA PHE A 483 -5.19 -18.03 10.36
C PHE A 483 -3.85 -18.20 11.06
N VAL A 484 -3.56 -17.34 12.03
CA VAL A 484 -2.30 -17.35 12.80
C VAL A 484 -2.60 -17.41 14.30
N GLY A 485 -1.79 -18.18 15.01
CA GLY A 485 -1.78 -18.23 16.46
C GLY A 485 -0.39 -18.54 16.97
N SER A 486 -0.16 -18.28 18.25
CA SER A 486 1.14 -18.42 18.89
C SER A 486 1.06 -19.28 20.14
N LEU A 487 2.08 -20.09 20.36
CA LEU A 487 2.23 -20.96 21.52
C LEU A 487 3.64 -20.77 22.12
N PRO A 488 3.76 -20.19 23.32
CA PRO A 488 5.03 -20.08 24.03
C PRO A 488 5.68 -21.46 24.26
N THR A 489 7.00 -21.48 24.36
CA THR A 489 7.74 -22.71 24.69
C THR A 489 8.51 -22.57 25.99
N SER A 490 8.76 -23.70 26.66
CA SER A 490 9.56 -23.77 27.88
C SER A 490 10.57 -24.91 27.82
N THR A 491 11.67 -24.79 28.56
CA THR A 491 12.64 -25.88 28.70
C THR A 491 12.17 -26.87 29.77
N GLY A 492 12.19 -28.18 29.46
CA GLY A 492 11.92 -29.24 30.44
C GLY A 492 11.33 -30.51 29.83
N VAL A 493 11.29 -31.59 30.64
CA VAL A 493 10.97 -32.96 30.19
C VAL A 493 9.50 -33.23 29.84
N VAL A 494 8.53 -32.68 30.59
CA VAL A 494 7.10 -32.79 30.26
C VAL A 494 6.34 -31.69 31.01
N GLY A 495 5.63 -30.84 30.28
CA GLY A 495 4.70 -29.84 30.81
C GLY A 495 3.35 -30.44 31.19
N ALA A 496 2.41 -29.60 31.63
CA ALA A 496 1.04 -30.02 31.86
C ALA A 496 0.22 -29.76 30.59
N ASN A 497 -0.57 -30.75 30.14
CA ASN A 497 -1.43 -30.53 28.99
C ASN A 497 -2.42 -29.38 29.22
N ASN A 498 -2.65 -28.60 28.17
CA ASN A 498 -3.55 -27.45 28.12
C ASN A 498 -3.18 -26.36 29.12
N ASP A 499 -1.88 -26.14 29.36
CA ASP A 499 -1.39 -25.08 30.24
C ASP A 499 -0.97 -23.80 29.49
N GLY A 500 -1.09 -23.81 28.15
CA GLY A 500 -0.80 -22.66 27.30
C GLY A 500 0.69 -22.47 26.97
N SER A 501 1.53 -23.46 27.27
CA SER A 501 2.94 -23.52 26.87
C SER A 501 3.26 -24.93 26.35
N MET A 502 4.32 -25.06 25.55
CA MET A 502 4.84 -26.36 25.12
C MET A 502 6.24 -26.58 25.68
N ASN A 503 6.45 -27.62 26.48
CA ASN A 503 7.78 -27.98 26.94
C ASN A 503 8.50 -28.87 25.91
N ALA A 504 9.78 -28.58 25.69
CA ALA A 504 10.64 -29.39 24.84
C ALA A 504 12.10 -29.38 25.32
N GLU A 505 12.79 -30.50 25.09
CA GLU A 505 14.24 -30.63 25.21
C GLU A 505 14.91 -30.76 23.81
N PRO A 506 16.20 -30.42 23.68
CA PRO A 506 16.90 -30.55 22.40
C PRO A 506 16.75 -31.95 21.78
N LEU A 507 16.52 -31.97 20.45
CA LEU A 507 16.23 -33.13 19.60
C LEU A 507 14.77 -33.62 19.61
N GLU A 508 13.90 -33.11 20.47
CA GLU A 508 12.47 -33.41 20.45
C GLU A 508 11.74 -32.68 19.32
N PHE A 509 10.62 -33.25 18.87
CA PHE A 509 9.79 -32.66 17.82
C PHE A 509 8.46 -32.18 18.39
N VAL A 510 8.12 -30.93 18.10
CA VAL A 510 6.78 -30.40 18.31
C VAL A 510 6.03 -30.46 16.98
N ARG A 511 4.81 -30.99 17.00
CA ARG A 511 3.95 -31.17 15.84
C ARG A 511 2.65 -30.39 16.02
N VAL A 512 2.24 -29.67 14.98
CA VAL A 512 0.87 -29.15 14.84
C VAL A 512 0.07 -30.06 13.91
N THR A 513 -1.20 -30.28 14.24
CA THR A 513 -2.17 -31.03 13.44
C THR A 513 -3.38 -30.15 13.17
N TYR A 514 -3.71 -29.99 11.89
CA TYR A 514 -4.90 -29.31 11.39
C TYR A 514 -5.84 -30.32 10.72
N GLN A 515 -7.12 -30.29 11.08
CA GLN A 515 -8.16 -31.09 10.44
C GLN A 515 -9.00 -30.19 9.53
N ASP A 516 -8.76 -30.31 8.23
CA ASP A 516 -9.55 -29.68 7.20
C ASP A 516 -10.89 -30.42 7.06
N ALA A 517 -11.99 -29.65 7.04
CA ALA A 517 -13.34 -30.17 6.95
C ALA A 517 -13.81 -30.40 5.49
N ALA A 518 -13.30 -29.64 4.53
CA ALA A 518 -13.83 -29.58 3.17
C ALA A 518 -12.72 -29.21 2.16
N PRO A 519 -12.23 -30.16 1.34
CA PRO A 519 -12.49 -31.58 1.41
C PRO A 519 -11.72 -32.21 2.59
N ALA A 520 -12.38 -33.09 3.33
CA ALA A 520 -11.85 -33.63 4.58
C ALA A 520 -10.40 -34.18 4.45
N ALA A 521 -9.46 -33.56 5.18
CA ALA A 521 -8.05 -33.92 5.20
C ALA A 521 -7.43 -33.74 6.61
N PHE A 522 -6.33 -34.45 6.87
CA PHE A 522 -5.52 -34.27 8.08
C PHE A 522 -4.12 -33.83 7.66
N LEU A 523 -3.72 -32.66 8.12
CA LEU A 523 -2.50 -31.98 7.75
C LEU A 523 -1.63 -31.82 8.99
N THR A 524 -0.32 -31.98 8.86
CA THR A 524 0.62 -31.85 9.98
C THR A 524 1.88 -31.12 9.56
N ALA A 525 2.40 -30.26 10.44
CA ALA A 525 3.72 -29.67 10.33
C ALA A 525 4.49 -29.90 11.64
N SER A 526 5.83 -29.93 11.58
CA SER A 526 6.66 -30.19 12.75
C SER A 526 7.95 -29.38 12.72
N THR A 527 8.43 -28.99 13.90
CA THR A 527 9.73 -28.35 14.10
C THR A 527 10.50 -29.05 15.23
N GLN A 528 11.84 -29.00 15.17
CA GLN A 528 12.71 -29.68 16.12
C GLN A 528 13.31 -28.69 17.14
N ALA A 529 13.27 -29.05 18.42
CA ALA A 529 13.94 -28.29 19.46
C ALA A 529 15.47 -28.41 19.34
N VAL A 530 16.19 -27.30 19.45
CA VAL A 530 17.65 -27.24 19.53
C VAL A 530 18.11 -26.49 20.79
N ALA A 531 19.40 -26.62 21.11
CA ALA A 531 20.00 -25.80 22.16
C ALA A 531 20.25 -24.37 21.65
N GLY A 532 20.30 -23.39 22.56
CA GLY A 532 20.66 -22.00 22.23
C GLY A 532 22.13 -21.81 21.84
N PHE A 533 22.56 -20.57 21.73
CA PHE A 533 23.93 -20.15 21.44
C PHE A 533 24.57 -19.54 22.69
N ASP A 534 25.89 -19.65 22.84
CA ASP A 534 26.57 -18.98 23.95
C ASP A 534 26.73 -17.49 23.64
N GLY A 535 26.07 -16.62 24.42
CA GLY A 535 26.24 -15.18 24.33
C GLY A 535 27.60 -14.68 24.84
N THR A 536 28.05 -13.56 24.30
CA THR A 536 29.30 -12.87 24.70
C THR A 536 29.07 -11.37 24.88
N VAL A 537 29.86 -10.73 25.76
CA VAL A 537 29.83 -9.28 25.99
C VAL A 537 31.25 -8.73 26.00
N GLN A 538 31.47 -7.52 25.50
CA GLN A 538 32.78 -6.87 25.47
C GLN A 538 32.72 -5.33 25.45
N PHE A 539 33.77 -4.69 25.96
CA PHE A 539 34.07 -3.29 25.66
C PHE A 539 34.78 -3.18 24.30
N THR A 540 34.24 -2.38 23.37
CA THR A 540 34.77 -2.35 21.99
C THR A 540 35.92 -1.37 21.79
N ASP A 541 36.04 -0.37 22.66
CA ASP A 541 37.06 0.67 22.61
C ASP A 541 37.74 0.88 23.96
N ALA A 542 38.90 1.54 23.94
CA ALA A 542 39.54 2.01 25.15
C ALA A 542 38.66 3.06 25.85
N VAL A 543 38.52 2.93 27.16
CA VAL A 543 37.74 3.85 28.00
C VAL A 543 38.66 4.94 28.56
N PHE A 544 38.19 6.18 28.50
CA PHE A 544 38.86 7.37 29.05
C PHE A 544 37.85 8.22 29.81
N PRO A 545 38.27 9.07 30.76
CA PRO A 545 37.38 10.05 31.37
C PRO A 545 36.90 11.10 30.36
N ASN A 546 35.66 11.59 30.51
CA ASN A 546 35.01 12.54 29.60
C ASN A 546 34.95 12.05 28.15
N GLY A 547 34.81 10.73 27.96
CA GLY A 547 34.70 10.06 26.67
C GLY A 547 33.42 9.23 26.57
N ASN A 548 33.39 8.34 25.58
CA ASN A 548 32.30 7.37 25.44
C ASN A 548 32.80 5.98 25.84
N ILE A 549 32.01 5.26 26.60
CA ILE A 549 32.17 3.83 26.85
C ILE A 549 31.29 3.12 25.83
N LEU A 550 31.90 2.32 24.96
CA LEU A 550 31.19 1.56 23.93
C LEU A 550 31.22 0.06 24.27
N ILE A 551 30.06 -0.58 24.14
CA ILE A 551 29.80 -1.96 24.55
C ILE A 551 29.16 -2.70 23.39
N GLN A 552 29.54 -3.97 23.24
CA GLN A 552 28.94 -4.90 22.29
C GLN A 552 28.58 -6.21 22.98
N VAL A 553 27.40 -6.74 22.65
CA VAL A 553 26.97 -8.10 22.94
C VAL A 553 26.79 -8.83 21.62
N ASP A 554 27.32 -10.04 21.50
CA ASP A 554 27.02 -10.96 20.40
C ASP A 554 26.34 -12.21 20.99
N ASP A 555 25.05 -12.38 20.70
CA ASP A 555 24.23 -13.50 21.12
C ASP A 555 23.17 -13.79 20.04
N LEU A 556 23.25 -14.98 19.44
CA LEU A 556 22.39 -15.38 18.32
C LEU A 556 21.00 -15.83 18.75
N ASP A 557 20.75 -16.03 20.06
CA ASP A 557 19.43 -16.37 20.57
C ASP A 557 18.50 -15.16 20.66
N LEU A 558 19.06 -13.95 20.61
CA LEU A 558 18.30 -12.72 20.75
C LEU A 558 17.64 -12.30 19.42
N VAL A 559 16.35 -11.99 19.49
CA VAL A 559 15.56 -11.42 18.38
C VAL A 559 15.67 -9.90 18.31
N ALA A 560 15.27 -9.30 17.18
CA ALA A 560 15.39 -7.87 16.95
C ALA A 560 14.77 -7.01 18.07
N GLY A 561 15.49 -5.96 18.50
CA GLY A 561 15.07 -5.09 19.59
C GLY A 561 16.24 -4.45 20.34
N THR A 562 16.03 -4.20 21.63
CA THR A 562 17.04 -3.67 22.55
C THR A 562 17.27 -4.62 23.72
N ILE A 563 18.47 -4.62 24.27
CA ILE A 563 18.80 -5.36 25.50
C ILE A 563 19.44 -4.45 26.53
N ASP A 564 19.34 -4.80 27.80
CA ASP A 564 20.01 -4.09 28.88
C ASP A 564 21.21 -4.87 29.40
N VAL A 565 22.32 -4.17 29.60
CA VAL A 565 23.52 -4.67 30.30
C VAL A 565 23.80 -3.80 31.51
N ASN A 566 24.44 -4.39 32.53
CA ASN A 566 24.82 -3.65 33.73
C ASN A 566 26.33 -3.38 33.74
N VAL A 567 26.73 -2.12 33.82
CA VAL A 567 28.13 -1.70 33.94
C VAL A 567 28.40 -1.25 35.36
N VAL A 568 29.51 -1.70 35.94
CA VAL A 568 29.92 -1.38 37.30
C VAL A 568 31.34 -0.85 37.29
N ASN A 569 31.58 0.30 37.90
CA ASN A 569 32.94 0.71 38.28
C ASN A 569 33.31 -0.01 39.58
N GLN A 570 34.26 -0.96 39.50
CA GLN A 570 34.60 -1.79 40.66
C GLN A 570 35.29 -1.03 41.78
N ASP A 571 35.95 0.07 41.48
CA ASP A 571 36.70 0.85 42.46
C ASP A 571 35.78 1.77 43.27
N THR A 572 34.74 2.33 42.64
CA THR A 572 33.79 3.24 43.29
C THR A 572 32.51 2.54 43.75
N GLY A 573 32.14 1.43 43.10
CA GLY A 573 30.88 0.70 43.31
C GLY A 573 29.68 1.28 42.54
N GLU A 574 29.90 2.30 41.71
CA GLU A 574 28.86 2.93 40.87
C GLU A 574 28.36 1.98 39.78
N THR A 575 27.07 2.06 39.46
CA THR A 575 26.38 1.18 38.51
C THR A 575 25.54 1.94 37.49
N GLU A 576 25.56 1.48 36.25
CA GLU A 576 24.72 2.01 35.16
C GLU A 576 24.09 0.87 34.36
N THR A 577 22.77 0.96 34.14
CA THR A 577 22.05 0.10 33.21
C THR A 577 22.09 0.72 31.82
N VAL A 578 22.66 0.00 30.86
CA VAL A 578 22.88 0.50 29.51
C VAL A 578 22.04 -0.29 28.54
N THR A 579 21.14 0.41 27.85
CA THR A 579 20.35 -0.17 26.77
C THR A 579 21.17 -0.19 25.47
N LEU A 580 21.40 -1.39 24.94
CA LEU A 580 22.08 -1.63 23.66
C LEU A 580 21.04 -1.83 22.55
N ASN A 581 21.35 -1.33 21.36
CA ASN A 581 20.51 -1.45 20.17
C ASN A 581 21.09 -2.47 19.21
N GLN A 582 20.24 -3.25 18.54
CA GLN A 582 20.71 -4.19 17.54
C GLN A 582 21.43 -3.47 16.39
N SER A 583 22.57 -4.02 15.95
CA SER A 583 23.28 -3.57 14.75
C SER A 583 22.71 -4.25 13.49
N PRO A 584 23.14 -3.87 12.27
CA PRO A 584 22.77 -4.60 11.05
C PRO A 584 23.26 -6.06 11.00
N ILE A 585 24.07 -6.50 11.96
CA ILE A 585 24.53 -7.88 12.10
C ILE A 585 23.60 -8.62 13.06
N ALA A 586 22.98 -9.72 12.61
CA ALA A 586 22.09 -10.52 13.43
C ALA A 586 22.78 -11.03 14.72
N GLY A 587 22.07 -10.92 15.84
CA GLY A 587 22.58 -11.27 17.17
C GLY A 587 23.58 -10.28 17.77
N GLN A 588 23.92 -9.18 17.08
CA GLN A 588 24.84 -8.18 17.60
C GLN A 588 24.11 -6.94 18.12
N TYR A 589 24.42 -6.53 19.36
CA TYR A 589 23.87 -5.37 20.02
C TYR A 589 24.99 -4.44 20.44
N VAL A 590 24.88 -3.16 20.08
CA VAL A 590 25.87 -2.13 20.37
C VAL A 590 25.22 -0.95 21.05
N GLY A 591 25.97 -0.32 21.94
CA GLY A 591 25.51 0.85 22.67
C GLY A 591 26.60 1.38 23.56
N GLY A 592 26.25 2.33 24.40
CA GLY A 592 27.24 2.97 25.24
C GLY A 592 26.64 4.06 26.10
N LEU A 593 27.50 4.60 26.94
CA LEU A 593 27.22 5.65 27.89
C LEU A 593 28.40 6.62 27.90
N ALA A 594 28.12 7.87 28.26
CA ALA A 594 29.18 8.85 28.47
C ALA A 594 29.90 8.56 29.78
N SER A 595 31.20 8.84 29.82
CA SER A 595 31.99 8.82 31.05
C SER A 595 32.29 10.23 31.53
N THR A 596 32.53 10.42 32.83
CA THR A 596 32.93 11.71 33.41
C THR A 596 34.08 11.54 34.39
N ASP A 597 34.95 12.55 34.54
CA ASP A 597 35.95 12.62 35.61
C ASP A 597 35.43 13.27 36.91
N VAL A 598 34.13 13.60 36.95
CA VAL A 598 33.48 14.16 38.13
C VAL A 598 33.20 13.05 39.14
N ALA A 599 33.89 13.09 40.28
CA ALA A 599 33.74 12.09 41.34
C ALA A 599 32.33 12.10 41.94
N GLY A 600 31.71 10.91 42.01
CA GLY A 600 30.44 10.68 42.71
C GLY A 600 29.18 10.88 41.86
N SER A 601 29.15 10.31 40.66
CA SER A 601 27.87 10.14 39.91
C SER A 601 26.90 9.26 40.70
N VAL A 602 25.61 9.38 40.38
CA VAL A 602 24.54 8.59 40.99
C VAL A 602 24.31 7.36 40.13
N ASP A 603 24.00 6.22 40.74
CA ASP A 603 23.64 5.01 39.99
C ASP A 603 22.47 5.28 39.01
N ASN A 604 22.60 4.76 37.79
CA ASN A 604 21.60 4.88 36.71
C ASN A 604 21.25 6.33 36.33
N ASP A 605 22.24 7.22 36.31
CA ASP A 605 22.08 8.62 35.89
C ASP A 605 22.40 8.85 34.40
N GLY A 606 22.79 7.79 33.69
CA GLY A 606 23.14 7.82 32.27
C GLY A 606 24.60 8.21 32.00
N THR A 607 25.41 8.42 33.05
CA THR A 607 26.84 8.74 32.96
C THR A 607 27.66 7.95 33.97
N MET A 608 28.82 7.43 33.56
CA MET A 608 29.71 6.67 34.46
C MET A 608 30.87 7.55 34.94
N SER A 609 31.04 7.72 36.26
CA SER A 609 32.25 8.34 36.83
C SER A 609 33.44 7.41 36.67
N VAL A 610 34.51 7.90 36.07
CA VAL A 610 35.74 7.14 35.83
C VAL A 610 36.99 7.99 36.03
N ALA A 611 38.01 7.40 36.67
CA ALA A 611 39.36 7.94 36.76
C ALA A 611 40.39 7.00 36.12
N VAL A 612 41.51 7.56 35.65
CA VAL A 612 42.58 6.78 35.02
C VAL A 612 43.12 5.72 35.99
N GLY A 613 43.08 4.47 35.58
CA GLY A 613 43.52 3.31 36.36
C GLY A 613 42.39 2.50 37.01
N GLU A 614 41.14 2.99 36.98
CA GLU A 614 39.98 2.26 37.50
C GLU A 614 39.53 1.14 36.57
N VAL A 615 38.80 0.15 37.11
CA VAL A 615 38.31 -1.03 36.38
C VAL A 615 36.79 -1.00 36.26
N LEU A 616 36.30 -1.06 35.03
CA LEU A 616 34.90 -1.25 34.73
C LEU A 616 34.61 -2.71 34.41
N VAL A 617 33.47 -3.22 34.86
CA VAL A 617 32.94 -4.54 34.50
C VAL A 617 31.55 -4.40 33.92
N VAL A 618 31.34 -4.99 32.74
CA VAL A 618 30.02 -5.12 32.12
C VAL A 618 29.51 -6.53 32.31
N THR A 619 28.22 -6.69 32.61
CA THR A 619 27.53 -7.97 32.75
C THR A 619 26.31 -8.04 31.84
N TYR A 620 26.24 -9.12 31.06
CA TYR A 620 25.11 -9.52 30.22
C TYR A 620 24.54 -10.86 30.74
N THR A 621 23.22 -11.06 30.72
CA THR A 621 22.59 -12.33 31.10
C THR A 621 22.12 -13.07 29.85
N ASP A 622 22.80 -14.16 29.53
CA ASP A 622 22.48 -15.07 28.44
C ASP A 622 21.30 -15.95 28.87
N ALA A 623 20.16 -15.81 28.18
CA ALA A 623 18.90 -16.45 28.56
C ALA A 623 18.95 -17.98 28.43
N VAL A 624 19.60 -18.51 27.39
CA VAL A 624 19.71 -19.95 27.09
C VAL A 624 21.07 -20.26 26.45
N ALA A 625 22.04 -20.68 27.25
CA ALA A 625 23.36 -21.04 26.75
C ALA A 625 23.34 -22.27 25.82
N ALA A 626 24.41 -22.50 25.05
CA ALA A 626 24.58 -23.67 24.19
C ALA A 626 24.57 -25.02 24.91
N SER A 627 24.67 -25.00 26.24
CA SER A 627 24.52 -26.17 27.11
C SER A 627 23.07 -26.48 27.51
N GLY A 628 22.10 -25.62 27.14
CA GLY A 628 20.73 -25.63 27.63
C GLY A 628 20.52 -25.01 29.01
N ALA A 629 21.57 -24.44 29.61
CA ALA A 629 21.47 -23.75 30.90
C ALA A 629 20.82 -22.37 30.74
N VAL A 630 19.92 -22.03 31.66
CA VAL A 630 19.18 -20.76 31.61
C VAL A 630 19.80 -19.67 32.47
N ASN A 631 19.67 -18.40 32.04
CA ASN A 631 20.10 -17.19 32.76
C ASN A 631 21.58 -17.20 33.20
N VAL A 632 22.49 -17.49 32.26
CA VAL A 632 23.94 -17.56 32.49
C VAL A 632 24.55 -16.15 32.41
N ALA A 633 25.21 -15.69 33.48
CA ALA A 633 25.91 -14.40 33.46
C ALA A 633 27.20 -14.45 32.62
N ARG A 634 27.35 -13.50 31.70
CA ARG A 634 28.52 -13.25 30.85
C ARG A 634 29.13 -11.90 31.23
N THR A 635 30.45 -11.80 31.38
CA THR A 635 31.13 -10.58 31.85
C THR A 635 32.37 -10.23 31.05
N ASP A 636 32.64 -8.94 30.90
CA ASP A 636 33.92 -8.40 30.42
C ASP A 636 34.40 -7.25 31.29
N GLN A 637 35.70 -6.93 31.25
CA GLN A 637 36.32 -5.89 32.05
C GLN A 637 37.32 -5.03 31.27
N VAL A 638 37.37 -3.74 31.57
CA VAL A 638 38.31 -2.79 30.96
C VAL A 638 38.92 -1.86 32.00
N THR A 639 40.20 -1.52 31.84
CA THR A 639 40.87 -0.52 32.68
C THR A 639 40.87 0.85 31.98
N VAL A 640 40.48 1.88 32.71
CA VAL A 640 40.38 3.26 32.23
C VAL A 640 41.78 3.83 31.97
N THR A 641 42.00 4.40 30.78
CA THR A 641 43.29 4.96 30.36
C THR A 641 43.21 6.48 30.16
N ALA A 642 44.34 7.14 29.93
CA ALA A 642 44.37 8.58 29.66
C ALA A 642 44.06 8.88 28.19
N ALA A 643 43.26 9.93 27.93
CA ALA A 643 42.88 10.32 26.58
C ALA A 643 44.10 10.69 25.70
N PRO A 644 44.10 10.35 24.39
CA PRO A 644 45.18 10.71 23.49
C PRO A 644 45.27 12.24 23.30
N VAL A 645 46.45 12.82 23.55
CA VAL A 645 46.69 14.26 23.39
C VAL A 645 46.81 14.60 21.90
N VAL A 646 45.82 15.31 21.33
CA VAL A 646 45.90 15.84 19.95
C VAL A 646 46.86 17.04 19.94
N GLY A 647 48.12 16.81 19.62
CA GLY A 647 49.13 17.86 19.51
C GLY A 647 48.97 18.68 18.24
N GLY A 648 48.51 19.93 18.36
CA GLY A 648 48.66 20.95 17.33
C GLY A 648 50.08 21.52 17.31
N GLY A 649 50.85 21.26 16.25
CA GLY A 649 52.17 21.87 16.04
C GLY A 649 52.89 21.31 14.80
N GLY A 650 53.27 22.19 13.88
CA GLY A 650 53.86 21.83 12.58
C GLY A 650 55.35 21.43 12.61
N GLY A 651 55.75 20.70 11.56
CA GLY A 651 57.10 20.68 10.99
C GLY A 651 58.12 19.67 11.56
N GLY A 652 58.41 18.60 10.79
CA GLY A 652 59.75 18.00 10.69
C GLY A 652 59.95 16.55 11.17
N GLY A 653 60.00 15.61 10.21
CA GLY A 653 60.96 14.49 10.07
C GLY A 653 61.18 13.43 11.17
N CYS A 654 60.90 12.15 10.81
CA CYS A 654 61.54 10.86 11.19
C CYS A 654 61.77 10.56 12.71
N THR A 655 61.40 9.43 13.33
CA THR A 655 61.66 8.00 13.03
C THR A 655 60.81 7.06 13.93
N LEU A 656 60.59 5.83 13.47
CA LEU A 656 60.04 4.60 14.09
C LEU A 656 60.31 4.35 15.59
N ALA A 657 59.36 3.71 16.30
CA ALA A 657 59.57 2.46 17.06
C ALA A 657 58.25 1.79 17.50
N ILE A 658 58.20 0.47 17.31
CA ILE A 658 57.13 -0.48 17.65
C ILE A 658 57.27 -0.94 19.11
N SER A 659 56.15 -1.05 19.82
CA SER A 659 55.87 -2.07 20.86
C SER A 659 54.35 -2.09 21.05
N GLY A 660 53.57 -3.16 20.91
CA GLY A 660 53.84 -4.59 20.97
C GLY A 660 52.82 -5.21 21.93
N ASN A 661 51.69 -5.70 21.41
CA ASN A 661 50.95 -6.90 21.87
C ASN A 661 49.64 -7.05 21.08
N SER A 662 49.72 -7.53 19.84
CA SER A 662 48.57 -8.16 19.20
C SER A 662 48.52 -9.60 19.72
N ASN A 663 47.54 -9.90 20.57
CA ASN A 663 47.26 -11.27 20.97
C ASN A 663 46.60 -11.97 19.78
N VAL A 664 47.39 -12.79 19.08
CA VAL A 664 46.98 -13.52 17.88
C VAL A 664 46.33 -14.82 18.30
N THR A 665 45.09 -14.75 18.77
CA THR A 665 44.22 -15.93 18.92
C THR A 665 42.81 -15.57 18.47
N LEU A 666 42.41 -16.15 17.33
CA LEU A 666 41.13 -16.08 16.60
C LEU A 666 40.91 -14.81 15.74
N PRO A 667 40.57 -14.96 14.43
CA PRO A 667 39.59 -15.90 13.89
C PRO A 667 40.21 -16.92 12.91
N GLY A 668 40.49 -18.12 13.40
CA GLY A 668 40.97 -19.25 12.60
C GLY A 668 39.89 -20.28 12.25
N LEU A 669 38.62 -20.05 12.62
CA LEU A 669 37.60 -21.11 12.59
C LEU A 669 36.34 -20.81 11.76
N LEU A 670 36.26 -19.69 11.03
CA LEU A 670 35.07 -19.36 10.23
C LEU A 670 35.23 -19.58 8.71
N LEU A 671 36.39 -20.09 8.26
CA LEU A 671 36.65 -20.31 6.82
C LEU A 671 36.82 -21.79 6.41
N MET A 672 36.55 -22.75 7.32
CA MET A 672 36.58 -24.18 6.99
C MET A 672 35.21 -24.88 6.88
N ILE A 673 34.08 -24.14 6.90
CA ILE A 673 32.75 -24.75 6.71
C ILE A 673 32.08 -24.31 5.39
N LEU A 674 32.46 -23.19 4.77
CA LEU A 674 31.88 -22.76 3.47
C LEU A 674 32.66 -23.25 2.22
N GLY A 675 33.74 -24.01 2.39
CA GLY A 675 34.62 -24.45 1.28
C GLY A 675 34.33 -25.83 0.67
N LEU A 676 33.36 -26.60 1.18
CA LEU A 676 33.12 -27.99 0.75
C LEU A 676 31.80 -28.25 0.00
N GLY A 677 30.95 -27.22 -0.20
CA GLY A 677 29.73 -27.34 -1.00
C GLY A 677 29.91 -27.14 -2.52
N TRP A 678 30.98 -26.46 -2.95
CA TRP A 678 31.11 -25.96 -4.32
C TRP A 678 32.13 -26.71 -5.17
N LEU A 679 32.19 -28.04 -5.06
CA LEU A 679 33.07 -28.88 -5.91
C LEU A 679 32.46 -30.22 -6.36
N ARG A 680 31.12 -30.36 -6.34
CA ARG A 680 30.45 -31.59 -6.82
C ARG A 680 29.38 -31.44 -7.91
N HIS A 681 29.25 -30.29 -8.59
CA HIS A 681 28.25 -30.17 -9.66
C HIS A 681 28.68 -29.64 -11.04
N THR A 682 29.95 -29.79 -11.42
CA THR A 682 30.38 -29.52 -12.81
C THR A 682 31.25 -30.63 -13.40
N ARG A 683 30.74 -31.87 -13.48
CA ARG A 683 31.19 -32.86 -14.49
C ARG A 683 30.09 -33.85 -14.88
N ARG A 684 29.45 -33.61 -16.04
CA ARG A 684 28.84 -34.52 -17.04
C ARG A 684 27.68 -33.75 -17.71
N ARG A 685 27.53 -33.59 -19.02
CA ARG A 685 28.19 -34.09 -20.23
C ARG A 685 27.81 -33.13 -21.36
N ALA A 686 28.78 -32.74 -22.18
CA ALA A 686 28.52 -32.40 -23.58
C ALA A 686 28.66 -33.67 -24.43
N ARG A 687 27.83 -33.76 -25.48
CA ARG A 687 27.87 -34.63 -26.67
C ARG A 687 27.44 -36.09 -26.54
N SER A 688 26.22 -36.36 -26.99
CA SER A 688 25.94 -37.04 -28.28
C SER A 688 24.55 -36.66 -28.75
#